data_AF-T0QEL1-F1
#
_entry.id   AF-T0QEL1-F1
#
_cell.length_a   1.000
_cell.length_b   1.000
_cell.length_c   1.000
_cell.angle_alpha   90.00
_cell.angle_beta   90.00
_cell.angle_gamma   90.00
#
_symmetry.space_group_name_H-M   'P 1'
#
loop_
_entity.id
_entity.type
_entity.pdbx_description
1 polymer ?
#
loop_
_entity_poly.entity_id
_entity_poly.type
_entity_poly.pdbx_seq_one_letter_code
_entity_poly.pdbx_strand_id
1 'polypeptide(L)'
;MADQHTSSRPVARRRRRRMGRWLLLLALALPPATATLLDKDLALSCTPLQKNQVTPTNNYCGVDMRLAFAVPVDLPRDAAPTNLTSSCTLNQIPLPNTTLALDAASSWKLHVGYTVQLGDPDSEPGMTRIQCKVMAKGVSTPIATVDDTVPMAIYAYPPEVDAVEIVVPKAAPTSAPVATPSDDAAATPAPTPAPAIGIDQTVAFSLVTKSNHDVAGKCNLQPIGHTIDIRASKGSYVVAKGDPFVLAGGMSYQCNVTDDAGNVASARGVVTSHGVLVDGTLPILESIFMVFSSEVPAKIGSLVTISLQAANRTSGYFGNCTVNGVGGIELSETSDAHGGLYMAKYLVNAGDRDIPINGTLPLECRVANDAGNTYVFTADPKLDFSIDANRPTISATTLLFSSDDPAHVDSVIEVQIRTSHETTALTVHKDDCEINNATVAKSFTRSGLDTYLLTYVLGKEDSMWKPGKLPINCALQDAGGNVVVVDAFTDGNTLFARELKPYEFDPTKDFAAYLPDRLALLSFIIVAIASHTIANFFPFVGLPRITGYLATGIVAGPYVLGLITANETLQMRFVDEVSLAYIGLAAGAKLHWSEMRRKLKSIMCVTIWLTFFEYIVGTLTIIVLANHLVFLQSTTSTERYAISMLAGCMMIARSPSSALAVIEETGSQGHFTTFLFSVTVLCDVVVIVLFNVNNMITEAFLSNKSVSSASVFELIGEMAISIGVGVVAAKVISYVVLWRTPRVRRKSRLYILLRLCKQAVILLFGFSLFVLGHLCRPWLEPLMCCMVAGATLYNWNPTSNREELSLLLKNMADFVYVGFFTLTGASLELDMLVKALAVSLVLCITRIVAIFLGAYVGGTIAKENPMHNKVSWMGYITQAGVTLGLAKKIQLLYPGWGSYFATMIVSVVIFNQLLGPPLLRMVLRYVGDCRQKENGKVDGLRSLIIGDDKRLVVVNSAKRRMKNCGWEPFSFCMAMQDAEDAVEMNAQLKEALKIHEPLDVVVVMMSSDVLNFRVVRSLAHICTKLKRIKILRIVVNVVGDDGEAGWASRFASMPTHEEHGDAIDVVVVDRHEATDMLIELAACGKLINQKEILSPRADTHDEDEDEDSDECNVKIKVSLSTKMRQMLWV
;
A
#
# COMPACT_ATOMS: atom_id res chain seq x y z
N MET A 1 9.73 90.68 22.16
CA MET A 1 10.67 90.89 23.28
C MET A 1 11.89 90.10 22.94
N ALA A 2 13.10 90.62 22.83
CA ALA A 2 13.76 91.85 23.26
C ALA A 2 15.25 91.49 23.07
N ASP A 3 16.24 92.32 22.83
CA ASP A 3 16.50 93.75 22.67
C ASP A 3 17.92 93.78 22.06
N GLN A 4 18.26 94.61 21.08
CA GLN A 4 18.67 96.01 21.20
C GLN A 4 19.86 96.31 22.15
N HIS A 5 20.70 97.23 21.65
CA HIS A 5 21.59 98.16 22.36
C HIS A 5 23.01 97.68 22.73
N THR A 6 24.10 98.47 22.64
CA THR A 6 24.28 99.94 22.46
C THR A 6 25.75 100.32 22.19
N SER A 7 25.93 101.46 21.49
CA SER A 7 26.83 102.63 21.71
C SER A 7 28.37 102.44 21.87
N SER A 8 29.28 103.36 21.54
CA SER A 8 29.26 104.83 21.42
C SER A 8 30.54 105.39 20.71
N ARG A 9 30.44 106.58 20.11
CA ARG A 9 31.55 107.51 19.71
C ARG A 9 31.81 108.53 20.84
N PRO A 10 32.95 109.29 20.88
CA PRO A 10 33.05 110.66 20.31
C PRO A 10 34.47 110.99 19.73
N VAL A 11 34.74 111.86 18.74
CA VAL A 11 34.59 113.32 18.49
C VAL A 11 35.66 114.26 19.12
N ALA A 12 36.50 114.85 18.23
CA ALA A 12 36.97 116.26 18.14
C ALA A 12 38.31 116.79 18.72
N ARG A 13 39.01 117.52 17.81
CA ARG A 13 39.62 118.90 17.89
C ARG A 13 41.14 119.12 18.04
N ARG A 14 41.75 119.45 16.89
CA ARG A 14 42.50 120.69 16.50
C ARG A 14 43.50 121.40 17.47
N ARG A 15 44.67 121.69 16.86
CA ARG A 15 45.57 122.87 16.98
C ARG A 15 46.43 123.03 18.24
N ARG A 16 47.75 123.14 18.02
CA ARG A 16 48.55 124.35 18.33
C ARG A 16 49.96 124.30 17.71
N ARG A 17 50.25 125.24 16.82
CA ARG A 17 51.59 125.72 16.43
C ARG A 17 51.99 126.83 17.43
N ARG A 18 53.22 126.79 17.95
CA ARG A 18 54.17 127.90 18.24
C ARG A 18 55.27 127.33 19.15
N MET A 19 56.49 127.04 18.69
CA MET A 19 57.57 127.93 18.23
C MET A 19 58.17 128.78 19.37
N GLY A 20 59.50 128.69 19.53
CA GLY A 20 60.34 129.61 20.30
C GLY A 20 60.95 128.98 21.56
N ARG A 21 62.06 128.24 21.50
CA ARG A 21 63.44 128.76 21.58
C ARG A 21 63.59 129.83 22.66
N TRP A 22 64.33 129.56 23.72
CA TRP A 22 65.40 130.43 24.27
C TRP A 22 66.23 129.60 25.27
N LEU A 23 67.53 129.92 25.31
CA LEU A 23 68.52 129.58 26.36
C LEU A 23 69.38 128.33 26.18
N LEU A 24 70.43 128.57 25.39
CA LEU A 24 71.80 128.07 25.56
C LEU A 24 72.40 128.54 26.91
N LEU A 25 73.36 127.76 27.42
CA LEU A 25 74.47 128.08 28.36
C LEU A 25 74.27 127.85 29.86
N LEU A 26 74.63 126.64 30.33
CA LEU A 26 75.64 126.44 31.39
C LEU A 26 75.97 124.94 31.64
N ALA A 27 77.29 124.68 31.72
CA ALA A 27 77.99 123.66 32.52
C ALA A 27 78.24 122.21 31.99
N LEU A 28 79.55 121.90 31.87
CA LEU A 28 80.22 120.60 31.68
C LEU A 28 80.55 119.95 33.04
N ALA A 29 80.21 118.66 33.24
CA ALA A 29 80.97 117.58 33.94
C ALA A 29 80.08 116.36 34.32
N LEU A 30 80.09 115.24 33.56
CA LEU A 30 79.40 113.94 33.87
C LEU A 30 80.08 112.70 33.18
N PRO A 31 79.96 111.45 33.70
CA PRO A 31 80.58 110.20 33.20
C PRO A 31 79.87 109.56 31.97
N PRO A 32 80.46 108.55 31.27
CA PRO A 32 79.90 107.98 30.03
C PRO A 32 78.63 107.13 30.26
N ALA A 33 77.64 107.25 29.36
CA ALA A 33 76.33 106.62 29.46
C ALA A 33 76.27 105.23 28.78
N THR A 34 75.58 104.28 29.41
CA THR A 34 75.23 102.95 28.86
C THR A 34 73.78 102.95 28.37
N ALA A 35 73.53 102.46 27.15
CA ALA A 35 72.19 102.42 26.54
C ALA A 35 71.60 101.00 26.51
N THR A 36 70.29 100.88 26.79
CA THR A 36 69.47 99.65 26.70
C THR A 36 68.61 99.67 25.43
N LEU A 37 68.47 98.54 24.73
CA LEU A 37 67.71 98.45 23.47
C LEU A 37 66.20 98.27 23.72
N LEU A 38 65.36 99.01 22.99
CA LEU A 38 63.90 98.82 22.96
C LEU A 38 63.52 98.17 21.61
N ASP A 39 62.68 97.12 21.66
CA ASP A 39 62.31 96.26 20.52
C ASP A 39 61.76 97.02 19.29
N LYS A 40 61.19 98.21 19.49
CA LYS A 40 60.64 99.05 18.39
C LYS A 40 61.71 99.80 17.60
N ASP A 41 62.95 99.84 18.10
CA ASP A 41 64.05 100.59 17.50
C ASP A 41 65.04 99.69 16.73
N LEU A 42 64.83 98.36 16.73
CA LEU A 42 65.58 97.40 15.92
C LEU A 42 64.91 97.17 14.56
N ALA A 43 65.47 97.76 13.51
CA ALA A 43 65.13 97.40 12.13
C ALA A 43 65.81 96.08 11.76
N LEU A 44 65.23 94.96 12.16
CA LEU A 44 65.73 93.61 11.85
C LEU A 44 65.33 93.21 10.43
N SER A 45 66.33 92.80 9.65
CA SER A 45 66.11 92.25 8.33
C SER A 45 67.07 91.08 8.12
N CYS A 46 66.51 89.91 7.81
CA CYS A 46 67.28 88.80 7.28
C CYS A 46 67.02 88.73 5.78
N THR A 47 68.07 88.93 4.99
CA THR A 47 67.97 88.94 3.52
C THR A 47 68.84 87.82 2.95
N PRO A 48 68.29 86.97 2.07
CA PRO A 48 69.09 85.94 1.43
C PRO A 48 70.19 86.59 0.57
N LEU A 49 71.43 86.11 0.68
CA LEU A 49 72.53 86.63 -0.14
C LEU A 49 72.44 86.14 -1.59
N GLN A 50 71.83 84.98 -1.80
CA GLN A 50 71.61 84.40 -3.11
C GLN A 50 70.18 84.66 -3.57
N LYS A 51 70.01 85.07 -4.83
CA LYS A 51 68.68 85.31 -5.44
C LYS A 51 67.75 84.09 -5.43
N ASN A 52 68.29 82.88 -5.25
CA ASN A 52 67.55 81.62 -5.35
C ASN A 52 67.16 81.01 -3.99
N GLN A 53 67.57 81.61 -2.87
CA GLN A 53 67.16 81.15 -1.54
C GLN A 53 65.74 81.65 -1.22
N VAL A 54 64.97 80.83 -0.51
CA VAL A 54 63.60 81.17 -0.10
C VAL A 54 63.65 82.21 1.01
N THR A 55 62.83 83.26 0.90
CA THR A 55 62.74 84.28 1.93
C THR A 55 62.27 83.64 3.24
N PRO A 56 63.00 83.82 4.36
CA PRO A 56 62.59 83.26 5.65
C PRO A 56 61.27 83.86 6.11
N THR A 57 60.56 83.12 6.96
CA THR A 57 59.41 83.67 7.69
C THR A 57 59.88 84.74 8.70
N ASN A 58 58.97 85.64 9.10
CA ASN A 58 59.33 86.72 10.03
C ASN A 58 59.89 86.14 11.34
N ASN A 59 61.00 86.72 11.82
CA ASN A 59 61.76 86.33 13.02
C ASN A 59 62.72 85.13 12.87
N TYR A 60 62.92 84.61 11.66
CA TYR A 60 63.92 83.57 11.39
C TYR A 60 64.99 84.04 10.42
N CYS A 61 66.19 83.50 10.55
CA CYS A 61 67.29 83.75 9.63
C CYS A 61 68.10 82.47 9.41
N GLY A 62 68.17 82.04 8.14
CA GLY A 62 68.87 80.83 7.73
C GLY A 62 70.35 81.05 7.43
N VAL A 63 71.03 79.97 7.07
CA VAL A 63 72.45 79.99 6.66
C VAL A 63 72.63 80.73 5.32
N ASP A 64 73.77 81.39 5.14
CA ASP A 64 74.10 82.25 4.00
C ASP A 64 73.12 83.43 3.79
N MET A 65 72.37 83.79 4.84
CA MET A 65 71.53 84.97 4.84
C MET A 65 72.23 86.11 5.60
N ARG A 66 72.06 87.33 5.09
CA ARG A 66 72.57 88.54 5.73
C ARG A 66 71.54 89.05 6.73
N LEU A 67 71.85 88.85 7.99
CA LEU A 67 71.26 89.56 9.11
C LEU A 67 71.78 91.00 9.14
N ALA A 68 70.90 91.96 8.97
CA ALA A 68 71.18 93.38 9.12
C ALA A 68 70.25 93.97 10.18
N PHE A 69 70.82 94.74 11.10
CA PHE A 69 70.06 95.53 12.04
C PHE A 69 70.87 96.75 12.51
N ALA A 70 70.18 97.74 13.06
CA ALA A 70 70.81 98.96 13.57
C ALA A 70 70.55 99.09 15.06
N VAL A 71 71.61 99.32 15.82
CA VAL A 71 71.58 99.46 17.28
C VAL A 71 71.86 100.92 17.66
N PRO A 72 70.94 101.66 18.29
CA PRO A 72 71.25 102.98 18.82
C PRO A 72 72.38 102.95 19.86
N VAL A 73 73.28 103.94 19.79
CA VAL A 73 74.38 104.15 20.72
C VAL A 73 74.31 105.57 21.26
N ASP A 74 74.41 105.76 22.57
CA ASP A 74 74.31 107.09 23.18
C ASP A 74 75.69 107.78 23.19
N LEU A 75 75.86 108.83 22.37
CA LEU A 75 77.11 109.57 22.19
C LEU A 75 76.84 111.09 22.04
N PRO A 76 77.74 111.98 22.53
CA PRO A 76 77.58 113.44 22.43
C PRO A 76 77.49 113.93 20.97
N ARG A 77 76.61 114.90 20.69
CA ARG A 77 76.30 115.39 19.33
C ARG A 77 77.47 116.03 18.57
N ASP A 78 78.47 116.54 19.30
CA ASP A 78 79.62 117.25 18.72
C ASP A 78 80.85 116.35 18.53
N ALA A 79 80.72 115.03 18.73
CA ALA A 79 81.82 114.07 18.57
C ALA A 79 82.17 113.88 17.08
N ALA A 80 83.37 114.30 16.67
CA ALA A 80 83.84 114.15 15.28
C ALA A 80 84.10 112.66 14.94
N PRO A 81 83.46 112.08 13.90
CA PRO A 81 83.50 110.65 13.60
C PRO A 81 84.89 110.10 13.24
N THR A 82 85.81 110.95 12.78
CA THR A 82 87.15 110.53 12.34
C THR A 82 88.05 110.01 13.46
N ASN A 83 87.62 110.09 14.72
CA ASN A 83 88.36 109.64 15.90
C ASN A 83 87.67 108.52 16.70
N LEU A 84 86.65 107.83 16.18
CA LEU A 84 85.92 106.76 16.87
C LEU A 84 86.03 105.41 16.15
N THR A 85 86.08 104.31 16.91
CA THR A 85 86.09 102.91 16.40
C THR A 85 85.11 102.04 17.17
N SER A 86 84.44 101.08 16.51
CA SER A 86 83.46 100.18 17.12
C SER A 86 83.81 98.70 16.92
N SER A 87 83.48 97.85 17.90
CA SER A 87 83.62 96.39 17.82
C SER A 87 82.38 95.72 18.43
N CYS A 88 81.80 94.72 17.76
CA CYS A 88 80.66 93.95 18.29
C CYS A 88 80.87 92.44 18.22
N THR A 89 80.08 91.69 18.98
CA THR A 89 79.93 90.24 18.91
C THR A 89 78.44 89.84 18.97
N LEU A 90 78.03 88.81 18.21
CA LEU A 90 76.70 88.19 18.25
C LEU A 90 76.86 86.74 18.71
N ASN A 91 76.23 86.34 19.82
CA ASN A 91 76.44 85.02 20.44
C ASN A 91 77.93 84.66 20.60
N GLN A 92 78.75 85.63 21.04
CA GLN A 92 80.22 85.56 21.15
C GLN A 92 81.00 85.52 19.82
N ILE A 93 80.33 85.51 18.66
CA ILE A 93 80.98 85.57 17.35
C ILE A 93 81.34 87.03 17.05
N PRO A 94 82.61 87.36 16.78
CA PRO A 94 83.01 88.73 16.46
C PRO A 94 82.39 89.19 15.13
N LEU A 95 81.83 90.39 15.15
CA LEU A 95 81.17 91.04 14.01
C LEU A 95 82.17 91.99 13.34
N PRO A 96 82.72 91.64 12.18
CA PRO A 96 83.80 92.42 11.55
C PRO A 96 83.29 93.71 10.89
N ASN A 97 82.02 93.75 10.46
CA ASN A 97 81.43 94.86 9.71
C ASN A 97 80.43 95.62 10.58
N THR A 98 80.94 96.52 11.41
CA THR A 98 80.12 97.48 12.17
C THR A 98 80.45 98.90 11.72
N THR A 99 79.43 99.67 11.37
CA THR A 99 79.60 101.08 10.98
C THR A 99 78.77 101.96 11.90
N LEU A 100 79.44 102.90 12.57
CA LEU A 100 78.79 103.89 13.42
C LEU A 100 78.44 105.11 12.55
N ALA A 101 77.15 105.40 12.39
CA ALA A 101 76.65 106.53 11.62
C ALA A 101 75.70 107.37 12.46
N LEU A 102 75.70 108.68 12.23
CA LEU A 102 74.68 109.56 12.78
C LEU A 102 73.47 109.51 11.86
N ASP A 103 72.36 108.95 12.34
CA ASP A 103 71.14 108.80 11.56
C ASP A 103 70.44 110.17 11.42
N ALA A 104 69.55 110.31 10.43
CA ALA A 104 68.85 111.56 10.11
C ALA A 104 68.08 112.15 11.30
N ALA A 105 67.73 111.33 12.30
CA ALA A 105 67.11 111.72 13.57
C ALA A 105 68.09 112.33 14.60
N SER A 106 69.35 112.57 14.24
CA SER A 106 70.42 113.08 15.12
C SER A 106 70.77 112.17 16.31
N SER A 107 70.56 110.86 16.17
CA SER A 107 71.03 109.83 17.11
C SER A 107 72.08 108.95 16.45
N TRP A 108 73.10 108.57 17.21
CA TRP A 108 74.13 107.66 16.72
C TRP A 108 73.56 106.24 16.67
N LYS A 109 73.70 105.57 15.52
CA LYS A 109 73.32 104.17 15.35
C LYS A 109 74.49 103.37 14.80
N LEU A 110 74.64 102.18 15.34
CA LEU A 110 75.59 101.19 14.91
C LEU A 110 74.87 100.22 13.99
N HIS A 111 75.16 100.32 12.70
CA HIS A 111 74.66 99.38 11.73
C HIS A 111 75.54 98.13 11.76
N VAL A 112 74.90 96.99 12.01
CA VAL A 112 75.52 95.68 12.04
C VAL A 112 75.02 94.91 10.84
N GLY A 113 75.95 94.38 10.05
CA GLY A 113 75.66 93.38 9.03
C GLY A 113 76.47 92.12 9.31
N TYR A 114 75.77 91.01 9.54
CA TYR A 114 76.36 89.69 9.70
C TYR A 114 75.76 88.71 8.70
N THR A 115 76.58 87.82 8.18
CA THR A 115 76.12 86.71 7.34
C THR A 115 76.19 85.46 8.18
N VAL A 116 75.05 84.81 8.40
CA VAL A 116 74.99 83.54 9.14
C VAL A 116 75.78 82.50 8.35
N GLN A 117 76.73 81.86 9.01
CA GLN A 117 77.58 80.82 8.41
C GLN A 117 77.20 79.43 8.93
N LEU A 118 77.48 78.42 8.11
CA LEU A 118 77.34 77.02 8.50
C LEU A 118 78.29 76.75 9.69
N GLY A 119 77.74 76.28 10.81
CA GLY A 119 78.50 76.07 12.05
C GLY A 119 78.26 77.13 13.13
N ASP A 120 77.53 78.21 12.83
CA ASP A 120 76.97 79.08 13.86
C ASP A 120 76.00 78.27 14.76
N PRO A 121 75.90 78.58 16.06
CA PRO A 121 74.97 77.88 16.94
C PRO A 121 73.53 78.27 16.61
N ASP A 122 72.67 77.27 16.43
CA ASP A 122 71.23 77.49 16.28
C ASP A 122 70.67 78.19 17.51
N SER A 123 69.70 79.08 17.29
CA SER A 123 69.00 79.79 18.37
C SER A 123 67.52 79.92 18.06
N GLU A 124 66.71 79.84 19.12
CA GLU A 124 65.29 80.15 19.05
C GLU A 124 65.04 81.67 19.11
N PRO A 125 63.86 82.15 18.66
CA PRO A 125 63.57 83.58 18.63
C PRO A 125 63.66 84.20 20.05
N GLY A 126 64.47 85.25 20.22
CA GLY A 126 64.64 85.96 21.50
C GLY A 126 65.82 85.52 22.36
N MET A 127 66.56 84.47 21.97
CA MET A 127 67.74 83.97 22.69
C MET A 127 69.08 84.45 22.12
N THR A 128 69.06 85.19 21.01
CA THR A 128 70.27 85.69 20.32
C THR A 128 70.82 86.94 20.99
N ARG A 129 72.03 86.92 21.57
CA ARG A 129 72.63 88.01 22.36
C ARG A 129 73.67 88.83 21.57
N ILE A 130 73.64 90.14 21.68
CA ILE A 130 74.59 91.08 21.05
C ILE A 130 75.36 91.91 22.08
N GLN A 131 76.66 92.07 21.87
CA GLN A 131 77.53 92.95 22.67
C GLN A 131 78.35 93.86 21.76
N CYS A 132 78.38 95.17 22.02
CA CYS A 132 79.05 96.18 21.22
C CYS A 132 79.80 97.20 22.10
N LYS A 133 80.96 97.65 21.66
CA LYS A 133 81.80 98.67 22.34
C LYS A 133 82.25 99.74 21.36
N VAL A 134 82.24 101.02 21.77
CA VAL A 134 82.72 102.17 20.97
C VAL A 134 83.86 102.88 21.71
N MET A 135 84.96 103.13 21.03
CA MET A 135 86.25 103.62 21.56
C MET A 135 86.71 104.90 20.85
N ALA A 136 87.33 105.85 21.57
CA ALA A 136 88.02 107.00 20.96
C ALA A 136 89.51 106.75 20.73
N LYS A 137 90.03 107.32 19.63
CA LYS A 137 91.42 107.20 19.20
C LYS A 137 92.37 107.80 20.24
N GLY A 138 93.19 106.94 20.86
CA GLY A 138 94.15 107.30 21.91
C GLY A 138 93.67 107.14 23.35
N VAL A 139 92.44 106.64 23.59
CA VAL A 139 91.86 106.42 24.92
C VAL A 139 91.54 104.93 25.12
N SER A 140 91.91 104.35 26.26
CA SER A 140 91.75 102.91 26.55
C SER A 140 90.39 102.52 27.14
N THR A 141 89.55 103.48 27.53
CA THR A 141 88.21 103.24 28.09
C THR A 141 87.12 103.49 27.04
N PRO A 142 86.14 102.58 26.88
CA PRO A 142 85.06 102.75 25.93
C PRO A 142 84.18 103.95 26.32
N ILE A 143 83.76 104.70 25.32
CA ILE A 143 82.89 105.87 25.49
C ILE A 143 81.42 105.42 25.59
N ALA A 144 81.06 104.32 24.91
CA ALA A 144 79.73 103.73 24.98
C ALA A 144 79.82 102.20 24.79
N THR A 145 78.93 101.47 25.47
CA THR A 145 78.79 100.01 25.37
C THR A 145 77.32 99.61 25.30
N VAL A 146 77.00 98.57 24.53
CA VAL A 146 75.66 97.97 24.39
C VAL A 146 75.76 96.46 24.61
N ASP A 147 74.90 95.86 25.42
CA ASP A 147 74.79 94.40 25.67
C ASP A 147 73.31 94.04 25.84
N ASP A 148 72.69 93.32 24.88
CA ASP A 148 71.25 93.00 24.87
C ASP A 148 70.91 91.76 24.02
N THR A 149 69.63 91.39 23.90
CA THR A 149 69.12 90.25 23.08
C THR A 149 68.26 90.70 21.89
N VAL A 150 68.16 89.84 20.87
CA VAL A 150 67.50 90.12 19.59
C VAL A 150 66.40 89.06 19.34
N PRO A 151 65.17 89.47 18.96
CA PRO A 151 64.00 88.59 18.78
C PRO A 151 64.03 87.74 17.49
N MET A 152 65.21 87.31 17.03
CA MET A 152 65.37 86.55 15.79
C MET A 152 66.10 85.22 16.04
N ALA A 153 65.52 84.13 15.54
CA ALA A 153 66.10 82.80 15.53
C ALA A 153 67.14 82.67 14.41
N ILE A 154 68.19 81.91 14.68
CA ILE A 154 69.22 81.56 13.71
C ILE A 154 69.14 80.05 13.50
N TYR A 155 68.84 79.61 12.28
CA TYR A 155 68.96 78.21 11.86
C TYR A 155 70.15 78.11 10.91
N ALA A 156 71.30 77.77 11.47
CA ALA A 156 72.58 77.64 10.79
C ALA A 156 72.73 76.30 10.06
N TYR A 157 71.77 75.37 10.17
CA TYR A 157 71.77 74.08 9.48
C TYR A 157 70.54 73.90 8.58
N PRO A 158 70.69 73.30 7.39
CA PRO A 158 69.54 72.88 6.58
C PRO A 158 68.81 71.68 7.21
N PRO A 159 67.48 71.56 7.02
CA PRO A 159 66.70 70.45 7.58
C PRO A 159 67.10 69.11 6.94
N GLU A 160 67.19 68.03 7.73
CA GLU A 160 67.48 66.68 7.22
C GLU A 160 66.26 65.78 7.43
N VAL A 161 65.72 65.20 6.35
CA VAL A 161 64.58 64.27 6.39
C VAL A 161 65.10 62.86 6.66
N ASP A 162 64.64 62.24 7.76
CA ASP A 162 65.06 60.90 8.20
C ASP A 162 64.21 59.80 7.55
N ALA A 163 62.88 59.95 7.58
CA ALA A 163 61.95 58.99 7.01
C ALA A 163 60.64 59.64 6.52
N VAL A 164 59.99 59.00 5.55
CA VAL A 164 58.60 59.26 5.17
C VAL A 164 57.81 57.99 5.47
N GLU A 165 56.76 58.12 6.28
CA GLU A 165 55.96 56.98 6.76
C GLU A 165 54.49 57.12 6.36
N ILE A 166 53.83 56.01 6.03
CA ILE A 166 52.37 55.98 5.84
C ILE A 166 51.69 55.94 7.21
N VAL A 167 50.75 56.85 7.44
CA VAL A 167 49.97 56.89 8.67
C VAL A 167 48.90 55.81 8.63
N VAL A 168 49.09 54.73 9.40
CA VAL A 168 48.09 53.66 9.51
C VAL A 168 46.84 54.21 10.22
N PRO A 169 45.64 54.14 9.61
CA PRO A 169 44.42 54.59 10.26
C PRO A 169 44.15 53.77 11.52
N LYS A 170 44.03 54.44 12.68
CA LYS A 170 43.69 53.80 13.94
C LYS A 170 42.25 53.27 13.85
N ALA A 171 42.08 51.95 13.84
CA ALA A 171 40.76 51.31 13.75
C ALA A 171 39.83 51.83 14.86
N ALA A 172 38.63 52.28 14.47
CA ALA A 172 37.57 52.65 15.40
C ALA A 172 37.03 51.39 16.11
N PRO A 173 36.66 51.45 17.41
CA PRO A 173 36.09 50.30 18.10
C PRO A 173 34.66 50.08 17.61
N THR A 174 34.46 49.16 16.68
CA THR A 174 33.13 48.69 16.28
C THR A 174 32.65 47.58 17.20
N SER A 175 31.44 47.78 17.72
CA SER A 175 30.65 46.88 18.55
C SER A 175 30.52 45.48 17.96
N ALA A 176 30.86 44.46 18.77
CA ALA A 176 30.66 43.06 18.43
C ALA A 176 29.16 42.71 18.33
N PRO A 177 28.71 41.98 17.28
CA PRO A 177 27.49 41.20 17.35
C PRO A 177 27.78 39.86 18.05
N VAL A 178 26.86 39.46 18.92
CA VAL A 178 26.82 38.17 19.61
C VAL A 178 26.65 37.04 18.59
N ALA A 179 27.56 36.07 18.56
CA ALA A 179 27.41 34.82 17.83
C ALA A 179 27.26 33.65 18.82
N THR A 180 26.20 32.86 18.62
CA THR A 180 25.96 31.56 19.26
C THR A 180 26.84 30.47 18.63
N PRO A 181 27.18 29.38 19.36
CA PRO A 181 28.15 28.40 18.91
C PRO A 181 27.51 27.33 18.03
N SER A 182 28.18 26.95 16.94
CA SER A 182 28.03 25.63 16.33
C SER A 182 29.41 25.13 15.90
N ASP A 183 29.71 23.92 16.35
CA ASP A 183 30.93 23.14 16.11
C ASP A 183 31.13 22.86 14.61
N ASP A 184 32.34 23.07 14.09
CA ASP A 184 33.16 22.01 13.49
C ASP A 184 34.44 22.53 12.78
N ALA A 185 35.47 21.70 12.89
CA ALA A 185 36.68 21.59 12.06
C ALA A 185 37.76 22.71 12.12
N ALA A 186 38.91 22.31 12.66
CA ALA A 186 40.17 23.03 12.63
C ALA A 186 40.66 23.32 11.20
N ALA A 187 40.58 24.57 10.79
CA ALA A 187 41.40 25.14 9.73
C ALA A 187 42.40 26.12 10.37
N THR A 188 43.67 25.95 10.07
CA THR A 188 44.72 26.96 10.33
C THR A 188 44.23 28.34 9.87
N PRO A 189 44.36 29.40 10.67
CA PRO A 189 43.93 30.72 10.25
C PRO A 189 44.72 31.13 9.01
N ALA A 190 44.00 31.37 7.90
CA ALA A 190 44.59 32.01 6.73
C ALA A 190 45.24 33.33 7.17
N PRO A 191 46.42 33.70 6.62
CA PRO A 191 47.06 34.96 6.97
C PRO A 191 46.07 36.09 6.71
N THR A 192 45.77 36.88 7.74
CA THR A 192 44.95 38.09 7.60
C THR A 192 45.52 38.92 6.45
N PRO A 193 44.73 39.22 5.39
CA PRO A 193 45.23 39.97 4.25
C PRO A 193 45.72 41.32 4.75
N ALA A 194 46.92 41.70 4.33
CA ALA A 194 47.50 42.98 4.67
C ALA A 194 46.54 44.10 4.20
N PRO A 195 46.31 45.17 5.00
CA PRO A 195 45.37 46.22 4.63
C PRO A 195 45.80 46.88 3.32
N ALA A 196 44.98 46.71 2.28
CA ALA A 196 45.18 47.31 0.96
C ALA A 196 44.30 48.55 0.80
N ILE A 197 44.88 49.62 0.27
CA ILE A 197 44.19 50.88 -0.03
C ILE A 197 43.90 50.91 -1.53
N GLY A 198 42.61 50.91 -1.87
CA GLY A 198 42.12 50.92 -3.24
C GLY A 198 41.89 52.33 -3.82
N ILE A 199 41.37 52.38 -5.04
CA ILE A 199 41.03 53.61 -5.78
C ILE A 199 40.08 54.48 -4.94
N ASP A 200 40.25 55.81 -5.05
CA ASP A 200 39.50 56.85 -4.33
C ASP A 200 39.68 56.87 -2.80
N GLN A 201 40.55 56.01 -2.25
CA GLN A 201 40.93 56.05 -0.85
C GLN A 201 42.18 56.92 -0.63
N THR A 202 42.24 57.59 0.52
CA THR A 202 43.33 58.53 0.85
C THR A 202 44.46 57.83 1.61
N VAL A 203 45.68 57.89 1.07
CA VAL A 203 46.93 57.54 1.74
C VAL A 203 47.50 58.79 2.42
N ALA A 204 47.64 58.76 3.73
CA ALA A 204 48.24 59.85 4.51
C ALA A 204 49.73 59.58 4.77
N PHE A 205 50.57 60.61 4.65
CA PHE A 205 52.02 60.54 4.86
C PHE A 205 52.46 61.49 5.97
N SER A 206 53.44 61.05 6.76
CA SER A 206 54.15 61.87 7.75
C SER A 206 55.64 61.89 7.43
N LEU A 207 56.25 63.07 7.48
CA LEU A 207 57.70 63.26 7.36
C LEU A 207 58.31 63.36 8.75
N VAL A 208 59.38 62.60 8.99
CA VAL A 208 60.18 62.65 10.21
C VAL A 208 61.49 63.36 9.88
N THR A 209 61.78 64.47 10.57
CA THR A 209 63.01 65.27 10.37
C THR A 209 63.95 65.11 11.57
N LYS A 210 65.27 65.09 11.33
CA LYS A 210 66.27 65.00 12.41
C LYS A 210 66.41 66.31 13.20
N SER A 211 66.13 67.43 12.55
CA SER A 211 66.22 68.77 13.14
C SER A 211 65.03 69.12 14.03
N ASN A 212 64.00 68.26 14.15
CA ASN A 212 62.72 68.51 14.84
C ASN A 212 61.98 69.78 14.38
N HIS A 213 62.39 70.38 13.26
CA HIS A 213 61.72 71.53 12.68
C HIS A 213 60.64 71.08 11.71
N ASP A 214 59.53 71.80 11.70
CA ASP A 214 58.49 71.61 10.71
C ASP A 214 58.98 72.05 9.33
N VAL A 215 58.65 71.23 8.34
CA VAL A 215 59.03 71.48 6.95
C VAL A 215 57.80 71.58 6.07
N ALA A 216 57.90 72.42 5.03
CA ALA A 216 56.91 72.55 3.98
C ALA A 216 57.58 72.36 2.62
N GLY A 217 56.89 71.78 1.64
CA GLY A 217 57.49 71.53 0.34
C GLY A 217 56.71 70.57 -0.52
N LYS A 218 57.40 69.93 -1.47
CA LYS A 218 56.81 68.97 -2.40
C LYS A 218 57.60 67.67 -2.42
N CYS A 219 56.89 66.54 -2.37
CA CYS A 219 57.46 65.21 -2.48
C CYS A 219 56.91 64.49 -3.70
N ASN A 220 57.78 64.07 -4.61
CA ASN A 220 57.43 63.20 -5.73
C ASN A 220 57.51 61.74 -5.29
N LEU A 221 56.44 60.97 -5.48
CA LEU A 221 56.34 59.56 -5.13
C LEU A 221 56.52 58.70 -6.38
N GLN A 222 57.34 57.65 -6.29
CA GLN A 222 57.61 56.69 -7.37
C GLN A 222 57.38 55.26 -6.85
N PRO A 223 56.75 54.34 -7.62
CA PRO A 223 56.45 54.43 -9.06
C PRO A 223 55.12 55.11 -9.41
N ILE A 224 54.35 55.60 -8.42
CA ILE A 224 53.02 56.20 -8.63
C ILE A 224 53.06 57.46 -9.50
N GLY A 225 54.17 58.22 -9.49
CA GLY A 225 54.36 59.39 -10.36
C GLY A 225 53.64 60.66 -9.88
N HIS A 226 53.09 60.66 -8.66
CA HIS A 226 52.35 61.78 -8.08
C HIS A 226 53.22 62.64 -7.17
N THR A 227 53.03 63.96 -7.24
CA THR A 227 53.66 64.91 -6.31
C THR A 227 52.68 65.33 -5.23
N ILE A 228 53.03 65.07 -3.97
CA ILE A 228 52.26 65.49 -2.79
C ILE A 228 52.82 66.81 -2.23
N ASP A 229 51.92 67.69 -1.80
CA ASP A 229 52.28 68.91 -1.06
C ASP A 229 52.42 68.56 0.43
N ILE A 230 53.56 68.93 1.02
CA ILE A 230 53.84 68.79 2.45
C ILE A 230 53.57 70.12 3.15
N ARG A 231 52.77 70.09 4.22
CA ARG A 231 52.55 71.22 5.13
C ARG A 231 52.66 70.74 6.57
N ALA A 232 53.46 71.42 7.38
CA ALA A 232 53.76 71.02 8.76
C ALA A 232 54.12 69.52 8.85
N SER A 233 55.05 69.09 8.00
CA SER A 233 55.56 67.71 7.96
C SER A 233 54.52 66.63 7.61
N LYS A 234 53.34 66.98 7.08
CA LYS A 234 52.29 66.02 6.68
C LYS A 234 51.85 66.22 5.22
N GLY A 235 51.48 65.13 4.56
CA GLY A 235 50.94 65.12 3.20
C GLY A 235 49.88 64.05 3.02
N SER A 236 49.13 64.11 1.92
CA SER A 236 48.13 63.10 1.57
C SER A 236 48.03 62.93 0.07
N TYR A 237 47.66 61.72 -0.33
CA TYR A 237 47.46 61.31 -1.71
C TYR A 237 46.16 60.51 -1.82
N VAL A 238 45.40 60.66 -2.90
CA VAL A 238 44.24 59.81 -3.19
C VAL A 238 44.63 58.87 -4.32
N VAL A 239 44.48 57.56 -4.10
CA VAL A 239 44.81 56.55 -5.11
C VAL A 239 43.93 56.77 -6.34
N ALA A 240 44.57 57.00 -7.48
CA ALA A 240 43.91 57.21 -8.76
C ALA A 240 43.77 55.89 -9.52
N LYS A 241 42.71 55.80 -10.33
CA LYS A 241 42.55 54.70 -11.27
C LYS A 241 43.72 54.67 -12.26
N GLY A 242 44.44 53.56 -12.32
CA GLY A 242 45.61 53.36 -13.18
C GLY A 242 46.96 53.47 -12.47
N ASP A 243 46.98 53.78 -11.17
CA ASP A 243 48.22 53.65 -10.39
C ASP A 243 48.70 52.19 -10.37
N PRO A 244 50.02 51.96 -10.39
CA PRO A 244 50.57 50.62 -10.31
C PRO A 244 50.24 49.97 -8.96
N PHE A 245 50.13 48.65 -8.95
CA PHE A 245 50.11 47.87 -7.71
C PHE A 245 51.47 47.99 -7.00
N VAL A 246 51.48 48.56 -5.79
CA VAL A 246 52.69 48.77 -5.00
C VAL A 246 52.65 47.91 -3.74
N LEU A 247 53.58 46.95 -3.67
CA LEU A 247 53.81 46.11 -2.51
C LEU A 247 54.36 46.92 -1.32
N ALA A 248 54.27 46.35 -0.11
CA ALA A 248 54.82 46.98 1.08
C ALA A 248 56.33 47.25 0.91
N GLY A 249 56.75 48.50 1.12
CA GLY A 249 58.13 48.96 0.88
C GLY A 249 58.50 49.22 -0.59
N GLY A 250 57.56 49.10 -1.54
CA GLY A 250 57.80 49.33 -2.97
C GLY A 250 57.68 50.79 -3.42
N MET A 251 57.41 51.72 -2.50
CA MET A 251 57.24 53.15 -2.79
C MET A 251 58.48 53.93 -2.38
N SER A 252 58.96 54.83 -3.23
CA SER A 252 60.08 55.75 -2.96
C SER A 252 59.64 57.19 -3.07
N TYR A 253 60.36 58.09 -2.39
CA TYR A 253 60.08 59.52 -2.38
C TYR A 253 61.31 60.32 -2.81
N GLN A 254 61.05 61.47 -3.44
CA GLN A 254 62.03 62.54 -3.65
C GLN A 254 61.36 63.86 -3.22
N CYS A 255 61.80 64.39 -2.09
CA CYS A 255 61.24 65.58 -1.46
C CYS A 255 62.19 66.77 -1.60
N ASN A 256 61.65 67.92 -2.01
CA ASN A 256 62.28 69.21 -1.83
C ASN A 256 61.47 69.97 -0.78
N VAL A 257 62.08 70.22 0.37
CA VAL A 257 61.44 70.83 1.54
C VAL A 257 62.22 72.03 2.02
N THR A 258 61.51 72.94 2.66
CA THR A 258 62.05 74.15 3.27
C THR A 258 61.56 74.26 4.71
N ASP A 259 62.46 74.65 5.60
CA ASP A 259 62.08 75.04 6.96
C ASP A 259 61.58 76.49 7.00
N ASP A 260 61.10 76.92 8.17
CA ASP A 260 60.61 78.29 8.39
C ASP A 260 61.70 79.37 8.28
N ALA A 261 62.97 79.00 8.40
CA ALA A 261 64.13 79.89 8.20
C ALA A 261 64.57 80.00 6.74
N GLY A 262 63.83 79.37 5.80
CA GLY A 262 64.09 79.43 4.37
C GLY A 262 65.27 78.55 3.92
N ASN A 263 65.79 77.68 4.81
CA ASN A 263 66.79 76.69 4.43
C ASN A 263 66.12 75.59 3.62
N VAL A 264 66.76 75.19 2.52
CA VAL A 264 66.23 74.20 1.59
C VAL A 264 66.98 72.89 1.75
N ALA A 265 66.26 71.78 1.74
CA ALA A 265 66.84 70.45 1.68
C ALA A 265 66.13 69.56 0.67
N SER A 266 66.90 68.71 0.02
CA SER A 266 66.40 67.67 -0.85
C SER A 266 66.70 66.30 -0.25
N ALA A 267 65.68 65.47 -0.08
CA ALA A 267 65.83 64.11 0.44
C ALA A 267 65.22 63.09 -0.51
N ARG A 268 65.83 61.90 -0.56
CA ARG A 268 65.29 60.76 -1.31
C ARG A 268 65.41 59.49 -0.49
N GLY A 269 64.44 58.61 -0.59
CA GLY A 269 64.40 57.38 0.19
C GLY A 269 63.24 56.47 -0.18
N VAL A 270 63.06 55.40 0.60
CA VAL A 270 61.92 54.49 0.50
C VAL A 270 60.89 54.88 1.56
N VAL A 271 59.61 54.88 1.20
CA VAL A 271 58.52 55.14 2.14
C VAL A 271 58.28 53.91 3.00
N THR A 272 58.25 54.09 4.32
CA THR A 272 57.90 53.03 5.26
C THR A 272 56.39 52.81 5.24
N SER A 273 55.94 51.68 4.71
CA SER A 273 54.51 51.42 4.48
C SER A 273 53.79 50.62 5.58
N HIS A 274 54.51 50.14 6.61
CA HIS A 274 53.94 49.34 7.73
C HIS A 274 53.02 48.18 7.29
N GLY A 275 53.33 47.54 6.15
CA GLY A 275 52.53 46.44 5.61
C GLY A 275 51.29 46.87 4.82
N VAL A 276 51.02 48.18 4.68
CA VAL A 276 49.94 48.69 3.83
C VAL A 276 50.33 48.54 2.36
N LEU A 277 49.40 48.02 1.56
CA LEU A 277 49.50 47.89 0.11
C LEU A 277 48.70 49.01 -0.57
N VAL A 278 49.14 49.44 -1.75
CA VAL A 278 48.40 50.42 -2.57
C VAL A 278 48.11 49.80 -3.93
N ASP A 279 46.83 49.75 -4.32
CA ASP A 279 46.41 49.12 -5.57
C ASP A 279 45.43 50.01 -6.35
N GLY A 280 45.92 50.62 -7.42
CA GLY A 280 45.11 51.38 -8.39
C GLY A 280 44.63 50.57 -9.59
N THR A 281 44.82 49.25 -9.59
CA THR A 281 44.43 48.36 -10.70
C THR A 281 42.98 47.91 -10.59
N LEU A 282 42.32 47.72 -11.74
CA LEU A 282 40.95 47.21 -11.79
C LEU A 282 40.95 45.68 -12.05
N PRO A 283 40.03 44.92 -11.42
CA PRO A 283 39.92 43.49 -11.64
C PRO A 283 39.20 43.16 -12.96
N ILE A 284 39.90 43.31 -14.09
CA ILE A 284 39.30 43.18 -15.43
C ILE A 284 39.22 41.71 -15.86
N LEU A 285 38.00 41.26 -16.18
CA LEU A 285 37.76 40.04 -16.96
C LEU A 285 37.76 40.39 -18.46
N GLU A 286 38.54 39.66 -19.25
CA GLU A 286 38.80 39.95 -20.67
C GLU A 286 37.82 39.21 -21.60
N SER A 287 37.64 37.91 -21.37
CA SER A 287 36.85 37.07 -22.27
C SER A 287 36.25 35.86 -21.57
N ILE A 288 35.22 35.28 -22.19
CA ILE A 288 34.71 33.95 -21.84
C ILE A 288 35.63 32.93 -22.52
N PHE A 289 36.20 32.02 -21.72
CA PHE A 289 37.06 30.95 -22.20
C PHE A 289 36.24 29.78 -22.75
N MET A 290 35.23 29.31 -21.99
CA MET A 290 34.33 28.24 -22.43
C MET A 290 33.01 28.26 -21.64
N VAL A 291 31.95 27.74 -22.26
CA VAL A 291 30.66 27.46 -21.63
C VAL A 291 30.28 26.03 -21.96
N PHE A 292 29.92 25.24 -20.95
CA PHE A 292 29.46 23.87 -21.15
C PHE A 292 28.42 23.49 -20.10
N SER A 293 27.59 22.52 -20.44
CA SER A 293 26.57 21.96 -19.54
C SER A 293 26.94 20.54 -19.14
N SER A 294 26.55 20.13 -17.94
CA SER A 294 26.65 18.73 -17.49
C SER A 294 25.79 17.78 -18.32
N GLU A 295 24.70 18.27 -18.90
CA GLU A 295 23.78 17.54 -19.78
C GLU A 295 23.41 18.40 -21.00
N VAL A 296 23.23 17.76 -22.16
CA VAL A 296 22.85 18.44 -23.41
C VAL A 296 21.63 17.73 -24.01
N PRO A 297 20.46 18.39 -24.14
CA PRO A 297 20.13 19.75 -23.69
C PRO A 297 20.18 19.91 -22.16
N ALA A 298 20.39 21.15 -21.69
CA ALA A 298 20.48 21.46 -20.26
C ALA A 298 19.07 21.55 -19.66
N LYS A 299 18.69 20.53 -18.89
CA LYS A 299 17.41 20.40 -18.21
C LYS A 299 17.47 20.92 -16.76
N ILE A 300 16.34 20.98 -16.06
CA ILE A 300 16.29 21.33 -14.63
C ILE A 300 17.23 20.42 -13.81
N GLY A 301 18.11 21.03 -13.01
CA GLY A 301 19.15 20.35 -12.23
C GLY A 301 20.48 20.20 -12.96
N SER A 302 20.57 20.56 -14.25
CA SER A 302 21.84 20.59 -14.98
C SER A 302 22.72 21.74 -14.48
N LEU A 303 24.03 21.50 -14.46
CA LEU A 303 25.03 22.50 -14.09
C LEU A 303 25.66 23.08 -15.36
N VAL A 304 25.39 24.35 -15.63
CA VAL A 304 26.04 25.13 -16.68
C VAL A 304 27.25 25.83 -16.07
N THR A 305 28.45 25.45 -16.53
CA THR A 305 29.70 26.03 -16.05
C THR A 305 30.24 27.02 -17.07
N ILE A 306 30.50 28.24 -16.62
CA ILE A 306 31.02 29.34 -17.43
C ILE A 306 32.43 29.65 -16.93
N SER A 307 33.43 29.49 -17.80
CA SER A 307 34.81 29.83 -17.49
C SER A 307 35.17 31.19 -18.09
N LEU A 308 35.72 32.07 -17.26
CA LEU A 308 36.08 33.45 -17.54
C LEU A 308 37.59 33.61 -17.40
N GLN A 309 38.20 34.39 -18.29
CA GLN A 309 39.63 34.67 -18.27
C GLN A 309 39.87 36.13 -17.84
N ALA A 310 40.71 36.32 -16.83
CA ALA A 310 41.16 37.64 -16.42
C ALA A 310 42.21 38.20 -17.40
N ALA A 311 42.17 39.52 -17.60
CA ALA A 311 43.18 40.22 -18.38
C ALA A 311 44.58 39.96 -17.79
N ASN A 312 45.55 39.62 -18.64
CA ASN A 312 46.91 39.25 -18.23
C ASN A 312 47.01 38.06 -17.24
N ARG A 313 45.96 37.25 -17.09
CA ARG A 313 45.94 36.06 -16.19
C ARG A 313 46.23 36.38 -14.73
N THR A 314 45.73 37.51 -14.26
CA THR A 314 45.82 37.95 -12.86
C THR A 314 44.89 37.14 -11.94
N SER A 315 45.43 36.64 -10.84
CA SER A 315 44.73 35.90 -9.79
C SER A 315 44.19 36.82 -8.68
N GLY A 316 43.37 36.29 -7.77
CA GLY A 316 42.91 37.02 -6.57
C GLY A 316 41.67 37.89 -6.77
N TYR A 317 40.87 37.61 -7.80
CA TYR A 317 39.56 38.23 -7.96
C TYR A 317 38.45 37.42 -7.27
N PHE A 318 37.50 38.11 -6.65
CA PHE A 318 36.33 37.49 -6.03
C PHE A 318 35.07 38.30 -6.32
N GLY A 319 33.91 37.68 -6.25
CA GLY A 319 32.65 38.37 -6.52
C GLY A 319 31.52 37.43 -6.88
N ASN A 320 30.42 38.02 -7.36
CA ASN A 320 29.21 37.29 -7.72
C ASN A 320 28.77 37.62 -9.14
N CYS A 321 28.23 36.61 -9.82
CA CYS A 321 27.63 36.71 -11.13
C CYS A 321 26.12 36.55 -11.07
N THR A 322 25.44 37.17 -12.02
CA THR A 322 24.07 36.89 -12.42
C THR A 322 24.13 36.20 -13.78
N VAL A 323 23.54 35.00 -13.86
CA VAL A 323 23.50 34.17 -15.07
C VAL A 323 22.04 33.91 -15.39
N ASN A 324 21.62 34.21 -16.62
CA ASN A 324 20.23 34.02 -17.05
C ASN A 324 19.17 34.71 -16.15
N GLY A 325 19.55 35.80 -15.47
CA GLY A 325 18.70 36.49 -14.49
C GLY A 325 18.74 35.92 -13.05
N VAL A 326 19.41 34.79 -12.83
CA VAL A 326 19.64 34.19 -11.51
C VAL A 326 20.90 34.78 -10.89
N GLY A 327 20.76 35.47 -9.75
CA GLY A 327 21.87 36.14 -9.05
C GLY A 327 22.47 35.37 -7.88
N GLY A 328 23.63 35.84 -7.41
CA GLY A 328 24.32 35.26 -6.24
C GLY A 328 25.21 34.07 -6.55
N ILE A 329 25.59 33.88 -7.81
CA ILE A 329 26.49 32.80 -8.24
C ILE A 329 27.93 33.22 -7.94
N GLU A 330 28.59 32.54 -7.01
CA GLU A 330 29.96 32.87 -6.60
C GLU A 330 30.96 32.64 -7.75
N LEU A 331 31.87 33.59 -7.93
CA LEU A 331 32.99 33.50 -8.85
C LEU A 331 34.17 32.84 -8.13
N SER A 332 34.55 31.64 -8.59
CA SER A 332 35.63 30.85 -7.98
C SER A 332 36.86 30.78 -8.90
N GLU A 333 38.06 31.03 -8.38
CA GLU A 333 39.29 30.83 -9.14
C GLU A 333 39.60 29.32 -9.27
N THR A 334 40.03 28.88 -10.45
CA THR A 334 40.42 27.47 -10.67
C THR A 334 41.74 27.17 -9.97
N SER A 335 41.83 26.05 -9.24
CA SER A 335 43.00 25.62 -8.46
C SER A 335 44.21 25.14 -9.29
N ASP A 336 44.14 25.18 -10.62
CA ASP A 336 45.18 24.66 -11.50
C ASP A 336 46.32 25.67 -11.69
N ALA A 337 47.51 25.16 -12.09
CA ALA A 337 48.77 25.89 -12.23
C ALA A 337 48.79 27.05 -13.26
N HIS A 338 47.63 27.50 -13.72
CA HIS A 338 47.42 28.61 -14.64
C HIS A 338 46.52 29.64 -13.94
N GLY A 339 47.13 30.57 -13.19
CA GLY A 339 46.38 31.66 -12.53
C GLY A 339 45.53 32.47 -13.52
N GLY A 340 44.44 33.08 -13.01
CA GLY A 340 43.61 34.00 -13.79
C GLY A 340 42.48 33.38 -14.63
N LEU A 341 42.08 32.14 -14.35
CA LEU A 341 40.83 31.54 -14.84
C LEU A 341 39.82 31.42 -13.69
N TYR A 342 38.58 31.84 -13.96
CA TYR A 342 37.51 31.90 -12.98
C TYR A 342 36.28 31.16 -13.48
N MET A 343 35.55 30.49 -12.60
CA MET A 343 34.35 29.74 -12.93
C MET A 343 33.12 30.27 -12.20
N ALA A 344 32.05 30.46 -12.95
CA ALA A 344 30.69 30.65 -12.44
C ALA A 344 29.86 29.39 -12.74
N LYS A 345 29.25 28.81 -11.71
CA LYS A 345 28.48 27.56 -11.79
C LYS A 345 26.99 27.86 -11.64
N TYR A 346 26.27 27.87 -12.76
CA TYR A 346 24.84 28.11 -12.81
C TYR A 346 24.06 26.78 -12.78
N LEU A 347 23.25 26.58 -11.74
CA LEU A 347 22.32 25.45 -11.66
C LEU A 347 20.99 25.86 -12.28
N VAL A 348 20.54 25.13 -13.31
CA VAL A 348 19.24 25.39 -13.95
C VAL A 348 18.11 24.99 -13.01
N ASN A 349 17.31 25.97 -12.58
CA ASN A 349 16.16 25.75 -11.71
C ASN A 349 14.83 25.82 -12.49
N ALA A 350 13.77 25.26 -11.91
CA ALA A 350 12.45 25.32 -12.51
C ALA A 350 11.95 26.78 -12.57
N GLY A 351 11.52 27.23 -13.75
CA GLY A 351 11.05 28.59 -13.99
C GLY A 351 12.14 29.60 -14.38
N ASP A 352 13.39 29.16 -14.52
CA ASP A 352 14.42 29.96 -15.20
C ASP A 352 14.04 30.19 -16.68
N ARG A 353 14.71 31.11 -17.35
CA ARG A 353 14.39 31.46 -18.74
C ARG A 353 14.94 30.41 -19.72
N ASP A 354 14.06 29.84 -20.56
CA ASP A 354 14.48 28.94 -21.63
C ASP A 354 15.34 29.64 -22.68
N ILE A 355 16.34 28.92 -23.20
CA ILE A 355 17.24 29.38 -24.25
C ILE A 355 17.29 28.30 -25.35
N PRO A 356 16.89 28.60 -26.59
CA PRO A 356 17.00 27.65 -27.69
C PRO A 356 18.46 27.45 -28.12
N ILE A 357 18.74 26.41 -28.92
CA ILE A 357 20.05 26.20 -29.55
C ILE A 357 20.44 27.47 -30.35
N ASN A 358 21.69 27.91 -30.24
CA ASN A 358 22.22 29.18 -30.75
C ASN A 358 21.64 30.45 -30.10
N GLY A 359 20.87 30.31 -29.02
CA GLY A 359 20.42 31.41 -28.17
C GLY A 359 21.56 31.99 -27.34
N THR A 360 21.34 33.18 -26.80
CA THR A 360 22.33 33.92 -26.00
C THR A 360 22.02 33.82 -24.51
N LEU A 361 23.03 33.49 -23.70
CA LEU A 361 22.93 33.40 -22.25
C LEU A 361 23.42 34.70 -21.60
N PRO A 362 22.56 35.54 -21.02
CA PRO A 362 23.00 36.81 -20.42
C PRO A 362 23.79 36.56 -19.13
N LEU A 363 24.95 37.21 -19.05
CA LEU A 363 25.92 37.11 -17.96
C LEU A 363 26.35 38.51 -17.50
N GLU A 364 26.21 38.81 -16.21
CA GLU A 364 26.82 39.98 -15.57
C GLU A 364 27.59 39.52 -14.33
N CYS A 365 28.90 39.75 -14.27
CA CYS A 365 29.74 39.44 -13.12
C CYS A 365 30.24 40.73 -12.48
N ARG A 366 30.01 40.88 -11.18
CA ARG A 366 30.56 41.95 -10.35
C ARG A 366 31.75 41.40 -9.60
N VAL A 367 32.93 41.92 -9.93
CA VAL A 367 34.21 41.37 -9.48
C VAL A 367 34.96 42.43 -8.68
N ALA A 368 35.63 42.01 -7.62
CA ALA A 368 36.49 42.82 -6.77
C ALA A 368 37.87 42.19 -6.62
N ASN A 369 38.88 43.01 -6.35
CA ASN A 369 40.20 42.56 -5.89
C ASN A 369 40.34 42.74 -4.38
N ASP A 370 41.47 42.29 -3.82
CA ASP A 370 41.78 42.40 -2.38
C ASP A 370 41.79 43.85 -1.85
N ALA A 371 41.97 44.85 -2.72
CA ALA A 371 41.91 46.27 -2.37
C ALA A 371 40.48 46.88 -2.41
N GLY A 372 39.47 46.08 -2.78
CA GLY A 372 38.07 46.51 -2.86
C GLY A 372 37.71 47.28 -4.14
N ASN A 373 38.60 47.34 -5.14
CA ASN A 373 38.30 47.93 -6.44
C ASN A 373 37.31 47.03 -7.18
N THR A 374 36.23 47.59 -7.72
CA THR A 374 35.18 46.80 -8.39
C THR A 374 35.16 47.00 -9.90
N TYR A 375 34.82 45.93 -10.63
CA TYR A 375 34.62 45.91 -12.07
C TYR A 375 33.38 45.09 -12.41
N VAL A 376 32.63 45.53 -13.43
CA VAL A 376 31.44 44.81 -13.92
C VAL A 376 31.74 44.31 -15.32
N PHE A 377 31.73 42.98 -15.48
CA PHE A 377 31.85 42.31 -16.77
C PHE A 377 30.48 41.87 -17.25
N THR A 378 30.12 42.21 -18.50
CA THR A 378 28.87 41.78 -19.12
C THR A 378 29.14 41.07 -20.45
N ALA A 379 28.43 39.97 -20.69
CA ALA A 379 28.54 39.21 -21.93
C ALA A 379 27.27 38.39 -22.21
N ASP A 380 27.03 38.09 -23.49
CA ASP A 380 25.89 37.30 -23.96
C ASP A 380 26.38 36.13 -24.85
N PRO A 381 27.13 35.15 -24.30
CA PRO A 381 27.64 34.02 -25.08
C PRO A 381 26.53 33.25 -25.79
N LYS A 382 26.77 32.87 -27.05
CA LYS A 382 25.89 31.96 -27.80
C LYS A 382 26.14 30.52 -27.34
N LEU A 383 25.06 29.81 -27.06
CA LEU A 383 25.11 28.40 -26.65
C LEU A 383 24.96 27.48 -27.86
N ASP A 384 25.74 26.40 -27.90
CA ASP A 384 25.60 25.28 -28.84
C ASP A 384 24.57 24.23 -28.38
N PHE A 385 24.09 24.36 -27.15
CA PHE A 385 22.98 23.59 -26.57
C PHE A 385 21.81 24.50 -26.19
N SER A 386 20.62 23.92 -25.99
CA SER A 386 19.48 24.62 -25.39
C SER A 386 19.42 24.45 -23.88
N ILE A 387 18.85 25.45 -23.19
CA ILE A 387 18.45 25.38 -21.78
C ILE A 387 16.92 25.31 -21.75
N ASP A 388 16.40 24.25 -21.13
CA ASP A 388 14.97 24.04 -20.92
C ASP A 388 14.69 23.93 -19.41
N ALA A 389 14.16 25.00 -18.85
CA ALA A 389 13.87 25.16 -17.44
C ALA A 389 12.38 24.94 -17.10
N ASN A 390 11.60 24.45 -18.06
CA ASN A 390 10.18 24.21 -17.91
C ASN A 390 9.88 22.71 -17.86
N ARG A 391 9.05 22.28 -16.89
CA ARG A 391 8.56 20.91 -16.87
C ARG A 391 7.32 20.76 -17.75
N PRO A 392 7.12 19.61 -18.40
CA PRO A 392 5.84 19.28 -19.00
C PRO A 392 4.73 19.40 -17.97
N THR A 393 3.57 19.93 -18.39
CA THR A 393 2.40 20.06 -17.52
C THR A 393 1.25 19.22 -18.06
N ILE A 394 0.81 18.26 -17.24
CA ILE A 394 -0.33 17.39 -17.54
C ILE A 394 -1.60 18.07 -17.04
N SER A 395 -2.51 18.39 -17.96
CA SER A 395 -3.77 19.07 -17.65
C SER A 395 -4.89 18.08 -17.27
N ALA A 396 -4.90 16.91 -17.88
CA ALA A 396 -5.86 15.85 -17.56
C ALA A 396 -5.29 14.47 -17.93
N THR A 397 -5.64 13.47 -17.14
CA THR A 397 -5.46 12.04 -17.46
C THR A 397 -6.80 11.37 -17.29
N THR A 398 -7.42 10.98 -18.40
CA THR A 398 -8.82 10.52 -18.43
C THR A 398 -8.94 9.19 -19.15
N LEU A 399 -9.89 8.38 -18.71
CA LEU A 399 -10.26 7.17 -19.42
C LEU A 399 -11.15 7.53 -20.61
N LEU A 400 -10.63 7.36 -21.82
CA LEU A 400 -11.35 7.73 -23.05
C LEU A 400 -12.37 6.65 -23.42
N PHE A 401 -11.93 5.39 -23.35
CA PHE A 401 -12.69 4.25 -23.81
C PHE A 401 -12.24 3.01 -23.04
N SER A 402 -13.21 2.13 -22.77
CA SER A 402 -12.96 0.74 -22.42
C SER A 402 -13.84 -0.10 -23.33
N SER A 403 -13.30 -1.17 -23.90
CA SER A 403 -14.10 -2.11 -24.68
C SER A 403 -15.25 -2.69 -23.86
N ASP A 404 -15.05 -2.82 -22.54
CA ASP A 404 -16.00 -3.42 -21.61
C ASP A 404 -16.03 -2.64 -20.28
N ASP A 405 -17.23 -2.48 -19.71
CA ASP A 405 -17.43 -1.90 -18.38
C ASP A 405 -18.33 -2.82 -17.55
N PRO A 406 -17.80 -3.57 -16.56
CA PRO A 406 -16.41 -3.55 -16.08
C PRO A 406 -15.39 -4.20 -17.03
N ALA A 407 -14.13 -3.78 -16.92
CA ALA A 407 -13.02 -4.34 -17.70
C ALA A 407 -12.71 -5.79 -17.26
N HIS A 408 -12.41 -6.64 -18.25
CA HIS A 408 -12.01 -8.05 -18.07
C HIS A 408 -10.78 -8.37 -18.93
N VAL A 409 -10.25 -9.59 -18.81
CA VAL A 409 -9.06 -10.01 -19.58
C VAL A 409 -9.32 -9.83 -21.08
N ASP A 410 -8.33 -9.32 -21.79
CA ASP A 410 -8.36 -8.90 -23.19
C ASP A 410 -9.16 -7.61 -23.46
N SER A 411 -9.77 -6.99 -22.44
CA SER A 411 -10.38 -5.66 -22.61
C SER A 411 -9.32 -4.64 -23.00
N VAL A 412 -9.67 -3.82 -23.99
CA VAL A 412 -8.82 -2.73 -24.49
C VAL A 412 -9.26 -1.45 -23.80
N ILE A 413 -8.37 -0.88 -23.01
CA ILE A 413 -8.56 0.38 -22.29
C ILE A 413 -7.72 1.44 -22.98
N GLU A 414 -8.36 2.49 -23.47
CA GLU A 414 -7.69 3.67 -24.00
C GLU A 414 -7.69 4.79 -22.96
N VAL A 415 -6.47 5.18 -22.56
CA VAL A 415 -6.24 6.31 -21.67
C VAL A 415 -5.80 7.50 -22.51
N GLN A 416 -6.43 8.64 -22.29
CA GLN A 416 -6.03 9.91 -22.88
C GLN A 416 -5.28 10.75 -21.86
N ILE A 417 -4.08 11.18 -22.23
CA ILE A 417 -3.28 12.16 -21.48
C ILE A 417 -3.33 13.46 -22.27
N ARG A 418 -3.73 14.54 -21.59
CA ARG A 418 -3.78 15.89 -22.16
C ARG A 418 -2.73 16.76 -21.49
N THR A 419 -1.97 17.50 -22.28
CA THR A 419 -0.99 18.50 -21.80
C THR A 419 -1.62 19.90 -21.87
N SER A 420 -1.10 20.86 -21.10
CA SER A 420 -1.67 22.21 -21.08
C SER A 420 -1.06 23.14 -22.13
N HIS A 421 0.22 22.99 -22.48
CA HIS A 421 0.94 24.00 -23.28
C HIS A 421 2.18 23.47 -24.03
N GLU A 422 2.17 22.23 -24.53
CA GLU A 422 3.34 21.67 -25.23
C GLU A 422 3.22 21.67 -26.75
N THR A 423 4.07 22.46 -27.40
CA THR A 423 4.16 22.51 -28.87
C THR A 423 4.93 21.30 -29.43
N THR A 424 5.95 20.84 -28.70
CA THR A 424 6.76 19.65 -29.02
C THR A 424 6.13 18.37 -28.49
N ALA A 425 6.36 17.25 -29.19
CA ALA A 425 5.82 15.96 -28.78
C ALA A 425 6.54 15.42 -27.54
N LEU A 426 5.79 14.92 -26.56
CA LEU A 426 6.31 14.12 -25.46
C LEU A 426 6.70 12.71 -25.93
N THR A 427 7.64 12.09 -25.20
CA THR A 427 8.08 10.70 -25.38
C THR A 427 8.10 9.97 -24.05
N VAL A 428 8.07 8.64 -24.04
CA VAL A 428 8.17 7.84 -22.80
C VAL A 428 9.64 7.79 -22.35
N HIS A 429 9.92 8.16 -21.11
CA HIS A 429 11.28 8.13 -20.56
C HIS A 429 11.70 6.69 -20.27
N LYS A 430 12.75 6.19 -20.94
CA LYS A 430 13.34 4.85 -20.69
C LYS A 430 12.33 3.68 -20.70
N ASP A 431 11.30 3.76 -21.53
CA ASP A 431 10.19 2.79 -21.56
C ASP A 431 9.44 2.62 -20.22
N ASP A 432 9.57 3.58 -19.30
CA ASP A 432 8.95 3.57 -17.96
C ASP A 432 7.53 4.14 -18.03
N CYS A 433 6.61 3.31 -18.51
CA CYS A 433 5.18 3.63 -18.51
C CYS A 433 4.36 2.35 -18.36
N GLU A 434 3.70 2.25 -17.21
CA GLU A 434 2.95 1.10 -16.77
C GLU A 434 1.53 1.50 -16.36
N ILE A 435 0.58 0.66 -16.74
CA ILE A 435 -0.79 0.71 -16.22
C ILE A 435 -1.01 -0.64 -15.54
N ASN A 436 -1.40 -0.63 -14.27
CA ASN A 436 -1.64 -1.85 -13.51
C ASN A 436 -0.47 -2.86 -13.52
N ASN A 437 0.77 -2.34 -13.42
CA ASN A 437 2.02 -3.11 -13.43
C ASN A 437 2.30 -3.84 -14.76
N ALA A 438 1.60 -3.47 -15.84
CA ALA A 438 1.85 -3.93 -17.20
C ALA A 438 2.44 -2.80 -18.05
N THR A 439 3.54 -3.08 -18.75
CA THR A 439 4.24 -2.09 -19.58
C THR A 439 3.41 -1.69 -20.80
N VAL A 440 3.04 -0.42 -20.88
CA VAL A 440 2.26 0.16 -22.00
C VAL A 440 3.06 1.16 -22.83
N ALA A 441 4.36 1.34 -22.54
CA ALA A 441 5.25 2.30 -23.21
C ALA A 441 5.17 2.25 -24.74
N LYS A 442 5.08 1.06 -25.34
CA LYS A 442 5.01 0.88 -26.81
C LYS A 442 3.69 1.35 -27.44
N SER A 443 2.64 1.53 -26.64
CA SER A 443 1.32 2.01 -27.10
C SER A 443 1.18 3.53 -27.07
N PHE A 444 2.15 4.24 -26.50
CA PHE A 444 2.11 5.69 -26.35
C PHE A 444 2.16 6.36 -27.73
N THR A 445 1.07 7.01 -28.13
CA THR A 445 0.93 7.66 -29.44
C THR A 445 0.35 9.05 -29.30
N ARG A 446 0.80 9.99 -30.14
CA ARG A 446 0.25 11.35 -30.18
C ARG A 446 -1.00 11.36 -31.07
N SER A 447 -2.16 11.68 -30.50
CA SER A 447 -3.44 11.72 -31.22
C SER A 447 -3.84 13.13 -31.67
N GLY A 448 -3.29 14.18 -31.04
CA GLY A 448 -3.57 15.58 -31.38
C GLY A 448 -2.43 16.50 -30.95
N LEU A 449 -2.66 17.82 -31.03
CA LEU A 449 -1.64 18.81 -30.63
C LEU A 449 -1.29 18.66 -29.15
N ASP A 450 -2.28 18.58 -28.27
CA ASP A 450 -2.08 18.51 -26.82
C ASP A 450 -2.56 17.18 -26.22
N THR A 451 -2.78 16.15 -27.04
CA THR A 451 -3.40 14.89 -26.62
C THR A 451 -2.59 13.67 -27.05
N TYR A 452 -2.41 12.75 -26.11
CA TYR A 452 -1.71 11.48 -26.25
C TYR A 452 -2.63 10.34 -25.84
N LEU A 453 -2.48 9.20 -26.50
CA LEU A 453 -3.23 7.97 -26.24
C LEU A 453 -2.28 6.88 -25.78
N LEU A 454 -2.74 6.13 -24.79
CA LEU A 454 -2.14 4.89 -24.30
C LEU A 454 -3.18 3.78 -24.43
N THR A 455 -2.77 2.67 -25.00
CA THR A 455 -3.62 1.49 -25.14
C THR A 455 -3.12 0.41 -24.20
N TYR A 456 -3.91 0.13 -23.19
CA TYR A 456 -3.68 -0.95 -22.24
C TYR A 456 -4.60 -2.12 -22.57
N VAL A 457 -4.02 -3.30 -22.77
CA VAL A 457 -4.76 -4.54 -22.96
C VAL A 457 -4.63 -5.34 -21.66
N LEU A 458 -5.75 -5.62 -21.01
CA LEU A 458 -5.76 -6.30 -19.72
C LEU A 458 -5.30 -7.76 -19.85
N GLY A 459 -4.18 -8.11 -19.22
CA GLY A 459 -3.62 -9.47 -19.18
C GLY A 459 -4.26 -10.38 -18.14
N LYS A 460 -3.98 -11.69 -18.24
CA LYS A 460 -4.48 -12.70 -17.28
C LYS A 460 -3.82 -12.63 -15.90
N GLU A 461 -2.60 -12.09 -15.82
CA GLU A 461 -1.84 -11.99 -14.56
C GLU A 461 -1.94 -10.59 -13.92
N ASP A 462 -2.69 -9.68 -14.55
CA ASP A 462 -2.81 -8.30 -14.13
C ASP A 462 -3.72 -8.18 -12.89
N SER A 463 -3.33 -7.33 -11.94
CA SER A 463 -4.05 -7.17 -10.67
C SER A 463 -5.43 -6.53 -10.83
N MET A 464 -6.40 -6.92 -10.02
CA MET A 464 -7.71 -6.25 -10.02
C MET A 464 -7.66 -4.88 -9.34
N TRP A 465 -8.52 -3.97 -9.77
CA TRP A 465 -8.68 -2.65 -9.16
C TRP A 465 -10.15 -2.30 -8.91
N LYS A 466 -10.41 -1.53 -7.85
CA LYS A 466 -11.74 -0.98 -7.52
C LYS A 466 -12.04 0.27 -8.37
N PRO A 467 -13.31 0.70 -8.50
CA PRO A 467 -13.63 1.98 -9.14
C PRO A 467 -12.80 3.11 -8.53
N GLY A 468 -12.11 3.86 -9.37
CA GLY A 468 -11.23 4.97 -9.01
C GLY A 468 -9.86 4.58 -8.49
N LYS A 469 -9.46 3.32 -8.66
CA LYS A 469 -8.20 2.79 -8.13
C LYS A 469 -7.33 2.07 -9.17
N LEU A 470 -7.58 2.23 -10.47
CA LEU A 470 -6.65 1.77 -11.50
C LEU A 470 -5.33 2.53 -11.36
N PRO A 471 -4.21 1.86 -11.04
CA PRO A 471 -2.93 2.55 -10.93
C PRO A 471 -2.34 2.80 -12.31
N ILE A 472 -1.79 3.99 -12.50
CA ILE A 472 -1.02 4.40 -13.67
C ILE A 472 0.30 4.97 -13.15
N ASN A 473 1.41 4.64 -13.80
CA ASN A 473 2.70 5.24 -13.53
C ASN A 473 3.44 5.40 -14.86
N CYS A 474 3.46 6.61 -15.40
CA CYS A 474 4.11 6.90 -16.67
C CYS A 474 5.04 8.09 -16.56
N ALA A 475 6.33 7.86 -16.76
CA ALA A 475 7.35 8.89 -16.87
C ALA A 475 7.40 9.40 -18.32
N LEU A 476 6.94 10.62 -18.54
CA LEU A 476 6.95 11.29 -19.84
C LEU A 476 8.05 12.35 -19.87
N GLN A 477 8.73 12.44 -21.00
CA GLN A 477 9.87 13.33 -21.23
C GLN A 477 9.61 14.24 -22.43
N ASP A 478 9.87 15.53 -22.27
CA ASP A 478 9.84 16.50 -23.37
C ASP A 478 11.10 16.44 -24.25
N ALA A 479 11.17 17.30 -25.26
CA ALA A 479 12.33 17.42 -26.14
C ALA A 479 13.58 17.97 -25.42
N GLY A 480 13.41 18.74 -24.35
CA GLY A 480 14.47 19.29 -23.49
C GLY A 480 14.98 18.30 -22.45
N GLY A 481 14.35 17.14 -22.33
CA GLY A 481 14.74 16.07 -21.44
C GLY A 481 14.17 16.16 -20.03
N ASN A 482 13.27 17.12 -19.73
CA ASN A 482 12.59 17.21 -18.44
C ASN A 482 11.51 16.12 -18.35
N VAL A 483 11.43 15.48 -17.18
CA VAL A 483 10.50 14.36 -16.95
C VAL A 483 9.34 14.81 -16.04
N VAL A 484 8.13 14.40 -16.39
CA VAL A 484 6.92 14.45 -15.57
C VAL A 484 6.40 13.03 -15.35
N VAL A 485 5.88 12.75 -14.16
CA VAL A 485 5.29 11.44 -13.84
C VAL A 485 3.78 11.60 -13.75
N VAL A 486 3.05 10.75 -14.48
CA VAL A 486 1.60 10.60 -14.38
C VAL A 486 1.32 9.41 -13.45
N ASP A 487 0.85 9.70 -12.24
CA ASP A 487 0.62 8.73 -11.16
C ASP A 487 -0.87 8.54 -10.78
N ALA A 488 -1.77 9.34 -11.34
CA ALA A 488 -3.20 9.29 -11.05
C ALA A 488 -4.09 9.76 -12.22
N PHE A 489 -5.33 9.27 -12.23
CA PHE A 489 -6.38 9.74 -13.13
C PHE A 489 -7.09 10.97 -12.55
N THR A 490 -7.41 11.94 -13.41
CA THR A 490 -8.06 13.20 -13.02
C THR A 490 -9.59 13.14 -13.06
N ASP A 491 -10.18 12.18 -13.76
CA ASP A 491 -11.63 11.97 -13.86
C ASP A 491 -12.19 11.07 -12.73
N GLY A 492 -11.35 10.70 -11.76
CA GLY A 492 -11.71 9.75 -10.71
C GLY A 492 -11.87 8.31 -11.20
N ASN A 493 -11.68 8.04 -12.50
CA ASN A 493 -11.67 6.76 -13.19
C ASN A 493 -12.62 5.70 -12.58
N THR A 494 -13.91 5.76 -12.86
CA THR A 494 -14.90 4.82 -12.30
C THR A 494 -14.80 3.40 -12.86
N LEU A 495 -13.93 3.14 -13.84
CA LEU A 495 -13.73 1.81 -14.39
C LEU A 495 -13.09 0.89 -13.34
N PHE A 496 -13.61 -0.32 -13.21
CA PHE A 496 -13.07 -1.34 -12.31
C PHE A 496 -12.78 -2.63 -13.07
N ALA A 497 -11.68 -3.30 -12.73
CA ALA A 497 -11.41 -4.63 -13.24
C ALA A 497 -12.07 -5.68 -12.35
N ARG A 498 -12.77 -6.57 -13.02
CA ARG A 498 -13.28 -7.80 -12.42
C ARG A 498 -12.46 -8.93 -13.05
N GLU A 499 -11.97 -9.89 -12.27
CA GLU A 499 -11.54 -11.18 -12.86
C GLU A 499 -12.66 -11.62 -13.81
N LEU A 500 -12.32 -12.22 -14.96
CA LEU A 500 -13.28 -12.80 -15.90
C LEU A 500 -14.41 -13.45 -15.09
N LYS A 501 -15.55 -12.76 -14.97
CA LYS A 501 -16.79 -13.39 -14.56
C LYS A 501 -16.98 -14.36 -15.71
N PRO A 502 -16.77 -15.68 -15.51
CA PRO A 502 -16.78 -16.61 -16.63
C PRO A 502 -18.08 -16.34 -17.36
N TYR A 503 -17.96 -15.93 -18.63
CA TYR A 503 -18.98 -15.30 -19.46
C TYR A 503 -20.35 -15.37 -18.80
N GLU A 504 -20.80 -14.26 -18.18
CA GLU A 504 -22.14 -14.23 -17.59
C GLU A 504 -23.12 -14.42 -18.73
N PHE A 505 -23.52 -15.68 -18.91
CA PHE A 505 -24.47 -16.10 -19.90
C PHE A 505 -25.66 -15.16 -19.84
N ASP A 506 -25.80 -14.33 -20.88
CA ASP A 506 -26.98 -13.53 -21.10
C ASP A 506 -27.98 -14.45 -21.82
N PRO A 507 -28.97 -15.03 -21.10
CA PRO A 507 -29.95 -15.93 -21.69
C PRO A 507 -30.73 -15.29 -22.83
N THR A 508 -30.72 -13.96 -22.95
CA THR A 508 -31.44 -13.23 -23.98
C THR A 508 -30.67 -13.08 -25.30
N LYS A 509 -29.34 -13.22 -25.28
CA LYS A 509 -28.49 -12.97 -26.46
C LYS A 509 -27.89 -14.24 -27.07
N ASP A 510 -27.45 -15.19 -26.26
CA ASP A 510 -26.66 -16.35 -26.74
C ASP A 510 -27.22 -17.72 -26.33
N PHE A 511 -28.53 -17.94 -26.49
CA PHE A 511 -29.16 -19.24 -26.16
C PHE A 511 -28.47 -20.44 -26.86
N ALA A 512 -27.88 -20.23 -28.04
CA ALA A 512 -27.11 -21.24 -28.77
C ALA A 512 -25.82 -21.66 -28.04
N ALA A 513 -25.19 -20.76 -27.28
CA ALA A 513 -23.99 -21.04 -26.48
C ALA A 513 -24.30 -21.78 -25.17
N TYR A 514 -25.58 -21.94 -24.82
CA TYR A 514 -26.00 -22.67 -23.63
C TYR A 514 -25.80 -24.19 -23.79
N LEU A 515 -25.91 -24.70 -25.03
CA LEU A 515 -25.67 -26.11 -25.32
C LEU A 515 -24.18 -26.32 -25.58
N PRO A 516 -23.57 -27.36 -24.99
CA PRO A 516 -22.16 -27.66 -25.22
C PRO A 516 -21.88 -27.98 -26.69
N ASP A 517 -20.67 -27.67 -27.13
CA ASP A 517 -20.19 -28.09 -28.45
C ASP A 517 -20.33 -29.61 -28.61
N ARG A 518 -20.70 -30.06 -29.81
CA ARG A 518 -21.00 -31.49 -30.07
C ARG A 518 -19.84 -32.41 -29.71
N LEU A 519 -18.61 -31.93 -29.94
CA LEU A 519 -17.39 -32.68 -29.64
C LEU A 519 -17.13 -32.75 -28.14
N ALA A 520 -17.29 -31.63 -27.43
CA ALA A 520 -17.18 -31.57 -25.98
C ALA A 520 -18.21 -32.48 -25.31
N LEU A 521 -19.46 -32.46 -25.80
CA LEU A 521 -20.52 -33.30 -25.26
C LEU A 521 -20.21 -34.79 -25.48
N LEU A 522 -19.66 -35.14 -26.65
CA LEU A 522 -19.27 -36.51 -26.95
C LEU A 522 -18.09 -36.97 -26.07
N SER A 523 -17.06 -36.15 -25.89
CA SER A 523 -15.91 -36.47 -25.02
C SER A 523 -16.39 -36.68 -23.58
N PHE A 524 -17.25 -35.80 -23.09
CA PHE A 524 -17.85 -35.93 -21.76
C PHE A 524 -18.69 -37.19 -21.61
N ILE A 525 -19.52 -37.56 -22.60
CA ILE A 525 -20.32 -38.80 -22.55
C ILE A 525 -19.42 -40.03 -22.48
N ILE A 526 -18.32 -40.08 -23.26
CA ILE A 526 -17.38 -41.19 -23.21
C ILE A 526 -16.75 -41.31 -21.82
N VAL A 527 -16.30 -40.19 -21.24
CA VAL A 527 -15.75 -40.14 -19.88
C VAL A 527 -16.80 -40.53 -18.84
N ALA A 528 -18.06 -40.10 -18.99
CA ALA A 528 -19.16 -40.47 -18.11
C ALA A 528 -19.45 -41.98 -18.14
N ILE A 529 -19.41 -42.62 -19.32
CA ILE A 529 -19.56 -44.07 -19.44
C ILE A 529 -18.39 -44.80 -18.75
N ALA A 530 -17.15 -44.33 -18.97
CA ALA A 530 -15.98 -44.86 -18.28
C ALA A 530 -16.10 -44.71 -16.76
N SER A 531 -16.49 -43.53 -16.29
CA SER A 531 -16.77 -43.20 -14.89
C SER A 531 -17.81 -44.14 -14.27
N HIS A 532 -18.91 -44.42 -14.98
CA HIS A 532 -19.89 -45.40 -14.54
C HIS A 532 -19.30 -46.80 -14.36
N THR A 533 -18.43 -47.25 -15.27
CA THR A 533 -17.79 -48.57 -15.17
C THR A 533 -16.77 -48.65 -14.05
N ILE A 534 -15.89 -47.64 -13.90
CA ILE A 534 -14.83 -47.59 -12.90
C ILE A 534 -15.42 -47.48 -11.49
N ALA A 535 -16.47 -46.67 -11.32
CA ALA A 535 -17.11 -46.48 -10.02
C ALA A 535 -17.78 -47.74 -9.46
N ASN A 536 -18.11 -48.73 -10.30
CA ASN A 536 -18.62 -50.02 -9.82
C ASN A 536 -17.57 -50.82 -9.04
N PHE A 537 -16.28 -50.50 -9.17
CA PHE A 537 -15.19 -51.12 -8.40
C PHE A 537 -15.07 -50.57 -6.97
N PHE A 538 -15.43 -49.31 -6.73
CA PHE A 538 -15.25 -48.63 -5.43
C PHE A 538 -15.97 -49.29 -4.24
N PRO A 539 -17.21 -49.81 -4.41
CA PRO A 539 -17.87 -50.57 -3.35
C PRO A 539 -17.09 -51.80 -2.87
N PHE A 540 -16.27 -52.42 -3.72
CA PHE A 540 -15.42 -53.54 -3.31
C PHE A 540 -14.31 -53.11 -2.36
N VAL A 541 -13.88 -51.85 -2.42
CA VAL A 541 -12.91 -51.22 -1.52
C VAL A 541 -13.60 -50.56 -0.30
N GLY A 542 -14.93 -50.69 -0.18
CA GLY A 542 -15.71 -50.11 0.91
C GLY A 542 -16.06 -48.63 0.74
N LEU A 543 -15.85 -48.05 -0.45
CA LEU A 543 -16.17 -46.67 -0.80
C LEU A 543 -17.46 -46.59 -1.64
N PRO A 544 -18.28 -45.54 -1.52
CA PRO A 544 -19.48 -45.39 -2.35
C PRO A 544 -19.15 -45.21 -3.83
N ARG A 545 -20.09 -45.55 -4.72
CA ARG A 545 -19.93 -45.31 -6.18
C ARG A 545 -19.63 -43.84 -6.52
N ILE A 546 -20.19 -42.90 -5.75
CA ILE A 546 -20.01 -41.46 -5.94
C ILE A 546 -18.52 -41.05 -5.90
N THR A 547 -17.72 -41.65 -5.01
CA THR A 547 -16.28 -41.33 -4.93
C THR A 547 -15.55 -41.79 -6.20
N GLY A 548 -16.00 -42.89 -6.82
CA GLY A 548 -15.48 -43.35 -8.10
C GLY A 548 -15.81 -42.42 -9.26
N TYR A 549 -17.00 -41.81 -9.27
CA TYR A 549 -17.36 -40.83 -10.29
C TYR A 549 -16.47 -39.59 -10.22
N LEU A 550 -16.27 -39.08 -9.00
CA LEU A 550 -15.41 -37.93 -8.76
C LEU A 550 -13.94 -38.23 -9.11
N ALA A 551 -13.42 -39.37 -8.67
CA ALA A 551 -12.03 -39.77 -8.96
C ALA A 551 -11.78 -39.94 -10.47
N THR A 552 -12.74 -40.53 -11.20
CA THR A 552 -12.62 -40.65 -12.65
C THR A 552 -12.66 -39.28 -13.34
N GLY A 553 -13.51 -38.37 -12.86
CA GLY A 553 -13.55 -36.98 -13.33
C GLY A 553 -12.22 -36.26 -13.13
N ILE A 554 -11.60 -36.39 -11.95
CA ILE A 554 -10.28 -35.80 -11.65
C ILE A 554 -9.22 -36.34 -12.61
N VAL A 555 -9.20 -37.66 -12.82
CA VAL A 555 -8.24 -38.31 -13.72
C VAL A 555 -8.47 -37.91 -15.18
N ALA A 556 -9.71 -37.79 -15.62
CA ALA A 556 -10.04 -37.39 -17.00
C ALA A 556 -9.92 -35.87 -17.24
N GLY A 557 -9.93 -35.06 -16.18
CA GLY A 557 -9.92 -33.60 -16.24
C GLY A 557 -8.61 -33.01 -16.76
N PRO A 558 -8.55 -31.66 -16.87
CA PRO A 558 -7.48 -30.94 -17.56
C PRO A 558 -6.11 -31.10 -16.88
N TYR A 559 -6.08 -31.42 -15.59
CA TYR A 559 -4.86 -31.47 -14.78
C TYR A 559 -4.17 -32.84 -14.75
N VAL A 560 -4.83 -33.93 -15.19
CA VAL A 560 -4.25 -35.29 -15.16
C VAL A 560 -4.10 -35.86 -16.57
N LEU A 561 -5.19 -36.28 -17.22
CA LEU A 561 -5.14 -36.82 -18.58
C LEU A 561 -5.49 -35.79 -19.67
N GLY A 562 -6.14 -34.68 -19.31
CA GLY A 562 -6.54 -33.67 -20.28
C GLY A 562 -7.58 -34.13 -21.31
N LEU A 563 -8.36 -35.19 -21.00
CA LEU A 563 -9.41 -35.70 -21.90
C LEU A 563 -10.61 -34.77 -21.97
N ILE A 564 -10.85 -34.00 -20.91
CA ILE A 564 -11.78 -32.87 -20.86
C ILE A 564 -10.95 -31.64 -20.54
N THR A 565 -10.89 -30.70 -21.47
CA THR A 565 -10.14 -29.45 -21.31
C THR A 565 -10.89 -28.46 -20.41
N ALA A 566 -10.16 -27.50 -19.82
CA ALA A 566 -10.76 -26.50 -18.94
C ALA A 566 -11.89 -25.70 -19.64
N ASN A 567 -11.72 -25.36 -20.92
CA ASN A 567 -12.75 -24.67 -21.69
C ASN A 567 -14.00 -25.54 -21.91
N GLU A 568 -13.83 -26.84 -22.18
CA GLU A 568 -14.94 -27.77 -22.31
C GLU A 568 -15.72 -27.93 -21.00
N THR A 569 -15.04 -27.91 -19.83
CA THR A 569 -15.75 -27.96 -18.54
C THR A 569 -16.68 -26.76 -18.33
N LEU A 570 -16.33 -25.58 -18.84
CA LEU A 570 -17.16 -24.37 -18.77
C LEU A 570 -18.40 -24.48 -19.68
N GLN A 571 -18.26 -25.10 -20.84
CA GLN A 571 -19.37 -25.34 -21.77
C GLN A 571 -20.37 -26.41 -21.27
N MET A 572 -20.00 -27.23 -20.28
CA MET A 572 -20.86 -28.29 -19.72
C MET A 572 -21.92 -27.81 -18.72
N ARG A 573 -22.17 -26.50 -18.64
CA ARG A 573 -23.15 -25.90 -17.72
C ARG A 573 -24.54 -26.51 -17.80
N PHE A 574 -24.99 -26.93 -18.99
CA PHE A 574 -26.24 -27.66 -19.17
C PHE A 574 -26.31 -28.93 -18.30
N VAL A 575 -25.24 -29.74 -18.28
CA VAL A 575 -25.18 -30.98 -17.50
C VAL A 575 -25.23 -30.66 -16.00
N ASP A 576 -24.53 -29.60 -15.59
CA ASP A 576 -24.50 -29.14 -14.21
C ASP A 576 -25.88 -28.67 -13.71
N GLU A 577 -26.54 -27.75 -14.43
CA GLU A 577 -27.84 -27.18 -14.02
C GLU A 577 -28.97 -28.22 -14.07
N VAL A 578 -28.98 -29.12 -15.08
CA VAL A 578 -29.92 -30.27 -15.11
C VAL A 578 -29.72 -31.16 -13.88
N SER A 579 -28.46 -31.39 -13.51
CA SER A 579 -28.13 -32.22 -12.36
C SER A 579 -28.53 -31.59 -11.03
N LEU A 580 -28.23 -30.30 -10.85
CA LEU A 580 -28.62 -29.53 -9.66
C LEU A 580 -30.15 -29.45 -9.53
N ALA A 581 -30.88 -29.27 -10.64
CA ALA A 581 -32.34 -29.28 -10.64
C ALA A 581 -32.92 -30.63 -10.17
N TYR A 582 -32.38 -31.74 -10.68
CA TYR A 582 -32.75 -33.08 -10.22
C TYR A 582 -32.39 -33.29 -8.73
N ILE A 583 -31.19 -32.88 -8.30
CA ILE A 583 -30.74 -33.02 -6.91
C ILE A 583 -31.67 -32.25 -5.97
N GLY A 584 -32.02 -31.01 -6.31
CA GLY A 584 -32.96 -30.19 -5.55
C GLY A 584 -34.35 -30.84 -5.47
N LEU A 585 -34.90 -31.28 -6.60
CA LEU A 585 -36.20 -31.97 -6.67
C LEU A 585 -36.19 -33.27 -5.84
N ALA A 586 -35.12 -34.07 -5.94
CA ALA A 586 -34.97 -35.31 -5.21
C ALA A 586 -34.79 -35.08 -3.70
N ALA A 587 -34.08 -34.02 -3.29
CA ALA A 587 -33.95 -33.63 -1.88
C ALA A 587 -35.31 -33.19 -1.31
N GLY A 588 -36.02 -32.33 -2.05
CA GLY A 588 -37.37 -31.88 -1.70
C GLY A 588 -38.36 -33.03 -1.56
N ALA A 589 -38.37 -33.97 -2.51
CA ALA A 589 -39.27 -35.12 -2.50
C ALA A 589 -39.08 -36.06 -1.30
N LYS A 590 -38.02 -35.88 -0.50
CA LYS A 590 -37.79 -36.65 0.71
C LYS A 590 -38.31 -35.98 1.99
N LEU A 591 -38.77 -34.73 1.92
CA LEU A 591 -39.42 -34.04 3.03
C LEU A 591 -40.84 -34.58 3.22
N HIS A 592 -40.98 -35.71 3.92
CA HIS A 592 -42.30 -36.29 4.20
C HIS A 592 -42.94 -35.60 5.40
N TRP A 593 -43.87 -34.67 5.13
CA TRP A 593 -44.49 -33.83 6.17
C TRP A 593 -45.23 -34.63 7.25
N SER A 594 -45.92 -35.71 6.84
CA SER A 594 -46.75 -36.50 7.77
C SER A 594 -45.93 -37.34 8.78
N GLU A 595 -44.73 -37.76 8.39
CA GLU A 595 -43.77 -38.45 9.26
C GLU A 595 -42.97 -37.46 10.10
N MET A 596 -42.46 -36.39 9.48
CA MET A 596 -41.64 -35.39 10.17
C MET A 596 -42.42 -34.63 11.26
N ARG A 597 -43.70 -34.29 11.03
CA ARG A 597 -44.46 -33.46 11.98
C ARG A 597 -44.52 -34.05 13.40
N ARG A 598 -44.49 -35.38 13.52
CA ARG A 598 -44.53 -36.08 14.82
C ARG A 598 -43.23 -35.92 15.62
N LYS A 599 -42.10 -35.72 14.93
CA LYS A 599 -40.75 -35.58 15.52
C LYS A 599 -40.12 -34.20 15.29
N LEU A 600 -40.89 -33.24 14.76
CA LEU A 600 -40.36 -31.97 14.28
C LEU A 600 -39.67 -31.16 15.38
N LYS A 601 -40.17 -31.20 16.62
CA LYS A 601 -39.53 -30.51 17.75
C LYS A 601 -38.09 -30.99 17.98
N SER A 602 -37.88 -32.31 17.98
CA SER A 602 -36.55 -32.91 18.16
C SER A 602 -35.65 -32.62 16.95
N ILE A 603 -36.17 -32.82 15.74
CA ILE A 603 -35.44 -32.55 14.48
C ILE A 603 -35.00 -31.08 14.42
N MET A 604 -35.89 -30.13 14.71
CA MET A 604 -35.58 -28.69 14.72
C MET A 604 -34.54 -28.35 15.78
N CYS A 605 -34.65 -28.92 16.99
CA CYS A 605 -33.71 -28.66 18.07
C CYS A 605 -32.29 -29.12 17.69
N VAL A 606 -32.14 -30.34 17.20
CA VAL A 606 -30.83 -30.85 16.73
C VAL A 606 -30.30 -30.02 15.57
N THR A 607 -31.16 -29.66 14.62
CA THR A 607 -30.76 -28.85 13.45
C THR A 607 -30.26 -27.46 13.84
N ILE A 608 -30.92 -26.80 14.79
CA ILE A 608 -30.52 -25.47 15.28
C ILE A 608 -29.14 -25.54 15.93
N TRP A 609 -28.91 -26.53 16.81
CA TRP A 609 -27.63 -26.66 17.51
C TRP A 609 -26.49 -27.09 16.58
N LEU A 610 -26.74 -28.01 15.64
CA LEU A 610 -25.80 -28.32 14.56
C LEU A 610 -25.42 -27.07 13.77
N THR A 611 -26.42 -26.34 13.27
CA THR A 611 -26.22 -25.10 12.50
C THR A 611 -25.42 -24.08 13.31
N PHE A 612 -25.76 -23.86 14.58
CA PHE A 612 -25.09 -22.90 15.45
C PHE A 612 -23.60 -23.23 15.65
N PHE A 613 -23.28 -24.46 16.08
CA PHE A 613 -21.89 -24.83 16.35
C PHE A 613 -21.07 -24.87 15.06
N GLU A 614 -21.60 -25.43 13.98
CA GLU A 614 -20.89 -25.49 12.69
C GLU A 614 -20.64 -24.10 12.11
N TYR A 615 -21.63 -23.20 12.18
CA TYR A 615 -21.49 -21.83 11.68
C TYR A 615 -20.43 -21.05 12.44
N ILE A 616 -20.48 -21.08 13.78
CA ILE A 616 -19.56 -20.34 14.64
C ILE A 616 -18.15 -20.92 14.54
N VAL A 617 -17.98 -22.23 14.70
CA VAL A 617 -16.66 -22.88 14.64
C VAL A 617 -16.08 -22.76 13.24
N GLY A 618 -16.87 -22.94 12.18
CA GLY A 618 -16.43 -22.77 10.79
C GLY A 618 -15.95 -21.35 10.50
N THR A 619 -16.72 -20.34 10.91
CA THR A 619 -16.36 -18.93 10.76
C THR A 619 -15.08 -18.59 11.54
N LEU A 620 -15.00 -18.99 12.81
CA LEU A 620 -13.82 -18.76 13.64
C LEU A 620 -12.57 -19.45 13.10
N THR A 621 -12.70 -20.67 12.57
CA THR A 621 -11.56 -21.40 11.98
C THR A 621 -10.95 -20.61 10.82
N ILE A 622 -11.78 -20.04 9.94
CA ILE A 622 -11.30 -19.25 8.81
C ILE A 622 -10.70 -17.91 9.27
N ILE A 623 -11.29 -17.25 10.27
CA ILE A 623 -10.71 -16.02 10.85
C ILE A 623 -9.32 -16.28 11.41
N VAL A 624 -9.14 -17.38 12.17
CA VAL A 624 -7.84 -17.76 12.74
C VAL A 624 -6.85 -18.12 11.62
N LEU A 625 -7.30 -18.80 10.57
CA LEU A 625 -6.48 -19.17 9.43
C LEU A 625 -6.29 -18.03 8.41
N ALA A 626 -6.92 -16.87 8.57
CA ALA A 626 -6.94 -15.82 7.56
C ALA A 626 -5.53 -15.34 7.16
N ASN A 627 -4.61 -15.27 8.12
CA ASN A 627 -3.23 -14.88 7.86
C ASN A 627 -2.42 -15.96 7.11
N HIS A 628 -2.89 -17.21 7.09
CA HIS A 628 -2.27 -18.32 6.36
C HIS A 628 -2.91 -18.56 4.97
N LEU A 629 -4.03 -17.90 4.68
CA LEU A 629 -4.75 -18.03 3.41
C LEU A 629 -4.31 -16.91 2.47
N VAL A 630 -3.59 -17.27 1.41
CA VAL A 630 -3.02 -16.32 0.42
C VAL A 630 -4.07 -15.33 -0.09
N PHE A 631 -5.28 -15.81 -0.41
CA PHE A 631 -6.36 -14.96 -0.92
C PHE A 631 -7.01 -14.04 0.13
N LEU A 632 -6.77 -14.24 1.44
CA LEU A 632 -7.28 -13.39 2.52
C LEU A 632 -6.23 -12.41 3.07
N GLN A 633 -4.94 -12.58 2.73
CA GLN A 633 -3.88 -11.70 3.23
C GLN A 633 -4.01 -10.26 2.71
N SER A 634 -4.43 -10.11 1.45
CA SER A 634 -4.61 -8.80 0.80
C SER A 634 -5.95 -8.12 1.08
N THR A 635 -6.87 -8.77 1.81
CA THR A 635 -8.22 -8.24 2.07
C THR A 635 -8.29 -7.45 3.38
N THR A 636 -9.22 -6.49 3.45
CA THR A 636 -9.48 -5.69 4.65
C THR A 636 -10.12 -6.53 5.77
N SER A 637 -10.02 -6.08 7.03
CA SER A 637 -10.57 -6.82 8.17
C SER A 637 -12.07 -7.11 8.02
N THR A 638 -12.85 -6.19 7.45
CA THR A 638 -14.29 -6.35 7.20
C THR A 638 -14.58 -7.40 6.12
N GLU A 639 -13.82 -7.39 5.02
CA GLU A 639 -13.92 -8.38 3.95
C GLU A 639 -13.56 -9.78 4.46
N ARG A 640 -12.54 -9.91 5.32
CA ARG A 640 -12.18 -11.19 5.96
C ARG A 640 -13.34 -11.77 6.78
N TYR A 641 -14.04 -10.95 7.56
CA TYR A 641 -15.20 -11.42 8.33
C TYR A 641 -16.33 -11.89 7.40
N ALA A 642 -16.64 -11.14 6.34
CA ALA A 642 -17.68 -11.52 5.38
C ALA A 642 -17.37 -12.86 4.70
N ILE A 643 -16.15 -13.03 4.18
CA ILE A 643 -15.73 -14.29 3.53
C ILE A 643 -15.71 -15.45 4.54
N SER A 644 -15.32 -15.19 5.78
CA SER A 644 -15.33 -16.21 6.85
C SER A 644 -16.75 -16.67 7.20
N MET A 645 -17.72 -15.75 7.23
CA MET A 645 -19.13 -16.09 7.47
C MET A 645 -19.71 -16.94 6.33
N LEU A 646 -19.37 -16.63 5.07
CA LEU A 646 -19.70 -17.50 3.93
C LEU A 646 -19.11 -18.90 4.12
N ALA A 647 -17.83 -19.03 4.48
CA ALA A 647 -17.24 -20.34 4.73
C ALA A 647 -17.93 -21.09 5.89
N GLY A 648 -18.25 -20.40 6.99
CA GLY A 648 -19.02 -20.96 8.09
C GLY A 648 -20.39 -21.49 7.65
N CYS A 649 -21.10 -20.74 6.79
CA CYS A 649 -22.34 -21.18 6.17
C CYS A 649 -22.16 -22.48 5.36
N MET A 650 -21.08 -22.57 4.59
CA MET A 650 -20.79 -23.72 3.74
C MET A 650 -20.48 -24.99 4.54
N MET A 651 -20.00 -24.87 5.79
CA MET A 651 -19.71 -26.02 6.66
C MET A 651 -20.97 -26.76 7.13
N ILE A 652 -22.12 -26.09 7.23
CA ILE A 652 -23.38 -26.67 7.74
C ILE A 652 -23.99 -27.68 6.76
N ALA A 653 -23.66 -27.56 5.47
CA ALA A 653 -24.26 -28.31 4.38
C ALA A 653 -24.00 -29.81 4.49
N ARG A 654 -24.99 -30.63 4.11
CA ARG A 654 -24.94 -32.09 4.22
C ARG A 654 -25.50 -32.77 2.98
N SER A 655 -25.21 -34.06 2.81
CA SER A 655 -25.64 -34.84 1.65
C SER A 655 -26.73 -35.87 1.97
N PRO A 656 -28.02 -35.57 1.74
CA PRO A 656 -29.09 -36.57 1.87
C PRO A 656 -29.04 -37.66 0.79
N SER A 657 -28.37 -37.41 -0.33
CA SER A 657 -28.15 -38.42 -1.38
C SER A 657 -27.14 -39.47 -0.95
N SER A 658 -25.98 -39.06 -0.41
CA SER A 658 -24.96 -39.97 0.09
C SER A 658 -25.46 -40.77 1.28
N ALA A 659 -26.18 -40.13 2.21
CA ALA A 659 -26.77 -40.82 3.34
C ALA A 659 -27.77 -41.90 2.91
N LEU A 660 -28.67 -41.57 1.96
CA LEU A 660 -29.63 -42.55 1.46
C LEU A 660 -28.95 -43.73 0.74
N ALA A 661 -27.89 -43.48 -0.03
CA ALA A 661 -27.18 -44.56 -0.71
C ALA A 661 -26.64 -45.59 0.28
N VAL A 662 -26.05 -45.14 1.40
CA VAL A 662 -25.59 -46.03 2.47
C VAL A 662 -26.76 -46.73 3.16
N ILE A 663 -27.85 -46.01 3.43
CA ILE A 663 -29.07 -46.58 4.05
C ILE A 663 -29.68 -47.67 3.17
N GLU A 664 -29.84 -47.43 1.86
CA GLU A 664 -30.36 -48.42 0.90
C GLU A 664 -29.40 -49.60 0.71
N GLU A 665 -28.09 -49.36 0.64
CA GLU A 665 -27.08 -50.43 0.51
C GLU A 665 -27.07 -51.34 1.74
N THR A 666 -27.16 -50.74 2.93
CA THR A 666 -27.21 -51.46 4.21
C THR A 666 -28.59 -52.03 4.53
N GLY A 667 -29.63 -51.63 3.79
CA GLY A 667 -31.02 -51.95 4.11
C GLY A 667 -31.45 -51.44 5.49
N SER A 668 -30.84 -50.35 5.98
CA SER A 668 -31.08 -49.85 7.34
C SER A 668 -32.48 -49.26 7.47
N GLN A 669 -33.21 -49.65 8.51
CA GLN A 669 -34.52 -49.11 8.84
C GLN A 669 -34.65 -49.02 10.36
N GLY A 670 -35.18 -47.92 10.85
CA GLY A 670 -35.36 -47.72 12.28
C GLY A 670 -35.54 -46.26 12.66
N HIS A 671 -35.78 -46.02 13.94
CA HIS A 671 -36.02 -44.68 14.47
C HIS A 671 -34.82 -43.76 14.20
N PHE A 672 -33.61 -44.26 14.47
CA PHE A 672 -32.37 -43.49 14.36
C PHE A 672 -32.08 -43.12 12.91
N THR A 673 -32.23 -44.07 11.99
CA THR A 673 -32.06 -43.88 10.55
C THR A 673 -33.00 -42.79 10.04
N THR A 674 -34.30 -42.87 10.33
CA THR A 674 -35.29 -41.88 9.91
C THR A 674 -35.03 -40.50 10.53
N PHE A 675 -34.59 -40.47 11.79
CA PHE A 675 -34.25 -39.23 12.48
C PHE A 675 -33.04 -38.51 11.87
N LEU A 676 -31.91 -39.22 11.75
CA LEU A 676 -30.68 -38.75 11.11
C LEU A 676 -30.94 -38.27 9.69
N PHE A 677 -31.72 -39.05 8.94
CA PHE A 677 -32.09 -38.73 7.58
C PHE A 677 -32.91 -37.44 7.50
N SER A 678 -33.89 -37.25 8.40
CA SER A 678 -34.73 -36.04 8.45
C SER A 678 -33.94 -34.78 8.82
N VAL A 679 -33.03 -34.87 9.79
CA VAL A 679 -32.13 -33.76 10.16
C VAL A 679 -31.24 -33.37 8.98
N THR A 680 -30.68 -34.35 8.28
CA THR A 680 -29.83 -34.13 7.10
C THR A 680 -30.54 -33.35 6.00
N VAL A 681 -31.80 -33.68 5.70
CA VAL A 681 -32.59 -32.98 4.68
C VAL A 681 -32.95 -31.56 5.13
N LEU A 682 -33.28 -31.35 6.42
CA LEU A 682 -33.62 -30.03 6.94
C LEU A 682 -32.40 -29.08 6.96
N CYS A 683 -31.21 -29.57 7.31
CA CYS A 683 -29.98 -28.78 7.25
C CYS A 683 -29.70 -28.22 5.84
N ASP A 684 -29.99 -29.00 4.80
CA ASP A 684 -29.79 -28.59 3.40
C ASP A 684 -30.68 -27.39 3.03
N VAL A 685 -31.94 -27.37 3.51
CA VAL A 685 -32.84 -26.23 3.37
C VAL A 685 -32.29 -25.00 4.09
N VAL A 686 -31.84 -25.18 5.35
CA VAL A 686 -31.32 -24.08 6.19
C VAL A 686 -30.11 -23.42 5.53
N VAL A 687 -29.23 -24.19 4.90
CA VAL A 687 -28.04 -23.65 4.23
C VAL A 687 -28.39 -22.75 3.06
N ILE A 688 -29.38 -23.10 2.25
CA ILE A 688 -29.77 -22.26 1.11
C ILE A 688 -30.24 -20.88 1.59
N VAL A 689 -31.06 -20.85 2.66
CA VAL A 689 -31.52 -19.60 3.28
C VAL A 689 -30.34 -18.80 3.84
N LEU A 690 -29.50 -19.47 4.64
CA LEU A 690 -28.38 -18.82 5.32
C LEU A 690 -27.31 -18.35 4.32
N PHE A 691 -27.16 -19.03 3.20
CA PHE A 691 -26.26 -18.65 2.11
C PHE A 691 -26.70 -17.33 1.48
N ASN A 692 -27.98 -17.17 1.14
CA ASN A 692 -28.48 -15.92 0.56
C ASN A 692 -28.35 -14.75 1.54
N VAL A 693 -28.61 -14.97 2.83
CA VAL A 693 -28.36 -13.97 3.88
C VAL A 693 -26.88 -13.58 3.95
N ASN A 694 -25.98 -14.57 3.98
CA ASN A 694 -24.54 -14.31 4.01
C ASN A 694 -24.02 -13.66 2.73
N ASN A 695 -24.62 -13.98 1.59
CA ASN A 695 -24.31 -13.33 0.32
C ASN A 695 -24.70 -11.85 0.36
N MET A 696 -25.91 -11.51 0.82
CA MET A 696 -26.34 -10.12 1.02
C MET A 696 -25.38 -9.36 1.97
N ILE A 697 -25.00 -9.97 3.09
CA ILE A 697 -24.04 -9.40 4.04
C ILE A 697 -22.69 -9.18 3.36
N THR A 698 -22.21 -10.16 2.59
CA THR A 698 -20.92 -10.10 1.91
C THR A 698 -20.90 -9.02 0.82
N GLU A 699 -21.96 -8.91 0.03
CA GLU A 699 -22.11 -7.83 -0.95
C GLU A 699 -22.13 -6.45 -0.29
N ALA A 700 -22.82 -6.30 0.84
CA ALA A 700 -22.84 -5.03 1.57
C ALA A 700 -21.42 -4.63 2.06
N PHE A 701 -20.66 -5.59 2.61
CA PHE A 701 -19.29 -5.34 3.05
C PHE A 701 -18.30 -5.10 1.90
N LEU A 702 -18.46 -5.78 0.75
CA LEU A 702 -17.56 -5.64 -0.39
C LEU A 702 -17.82 -4.37 -1.21
N SER A 703 -19.08 -3.94 -1.31
CA SER A 703 -19.47 -2.79 -2.13
C SER A 703 -19.52 -1.46 -1.36
N ASN A 704 -19.16 -1.45 -0.06
CA ASN A 704 -19.34 -0.31 0.86
C ASN A 704 -20.77 0.26 0.85
N LYS A 705 -21.76 -0.53 0.41
CA LYS A 705 -23.18 -0.16 0.45
C LYS A 705 -23.73 -0.50 1.82
N SER A 706 -24.46 0.41 2.43
CA SER A 706 -25.23 0.08 3.62
C SER A 706 -26.34 -0.92 3.27
N VAL A 707 -26.59 -1.87 4.18
CA VAL A 707 -27.76 -2.75 4.07
C VAL A 707 -29.01 -1.88 4.19
N SER A 708 -29.65 -1.60 3.06
CA SER A 708 -30.89 -0.86 3.01
C SER A 708 -32.06 -1.76 3.39
N SER A 709 -33.14 -1.19 3.92
CA SER A 709 -34.40 -1.93 4.09
C SER A 709 -34.87 -2.55 2.77
N ALA A 710 -34.60 -1.88 1.64
CA ALA A 710 -34.89 -2.40 0.30
C ALA A 710 -34.20 -3.74 0.02
N SER A 711 -32.93 -3.89 0.38
CA SER A 711 -32.16 -5.14 0.17
C SER A 711 -32.71 -6.31 0.98
N VAL A 712 -33.19 -6.03 2.20
CA VAL A 712 -33.85 -7.05 3.04
C VAL A 712 -35.21 -7.43 2.46
N PHE A 713 -36.00 -6.47 1.97
CA PHE A 713 -37.26 -6.76 1.29
C PHE A 713 -37.05 -7.51 -0.03
N GLU A 714 -35.99 -7.22 -0.76
CA GLU A 714 -35.59 -7.93 -1.97
C GLU A 714 -35.24 -9.39 -1.66
N LEU A 715 -34.44 -9.66 -0.62
CA LEU A 715 -34.15 -11.02 -0.17
C LEU A 715 -35.41 -11.79 0.27
N ILE A 716 -36.28 -11.15 1.06
CA ILE A 716 -37.56 -11.76 1.48
C ILE A 716 -38.44 -12.02 0.24
N GLY A 717 -38.46 -11.08 -0.70
CA GLY A 717 -39.16 -11.18 -1.99
C GLY A 717 -38.64 -12.35 -2.83
N GLU A 718 -37.32 -12.46 -3.00
CA GLU A 718 -36.65 -13.55 -3.71
C GLU A 718 -37.04 -14.91 -3.13
N MET A 719 -36.96 -15.07 -1.81
CA MET A 719 -37.34 -16.31 -1.14
C MET A 719 -38.83 -16.63 -1.29
N ALA A 720 -39.71 -15.64 -1.09
CA ALA A 720 -41.14 -15.82 -1.19
C ALA A 720 -41.59 -16.17 -2.62
N ILE A 721 -41.04 -15.48 -3.62
CA ILE A 721 -41.30 -15.74 -5.05
C ILE A 721 -40.76 -17.13 -5.42
N SER A 722 -39.56 -17.50 -4.96
CA SER A 722 -38.98 -18.83 -5.23
C SER A 722 -39.82 -19.97 -4.65
N ILE A 723 -40.32 -19.81 -3.42
CA ILE A 723 -41.27 -20.75 -2.81
C ILE A 723 -42.56 -20.81 -3.64
N GLY A 724 -43.13 -19.66 -4.00
CA GLY A 724 -44.35 -19.56 -4.79
C GLY A 724 -44.23 -20.26 -6.15
N VAL A 725 -43.15 -19.96 -6.89
CA VAL A 725 -42.85 -20.59 -8.17
C VAL A 725 -42.61 -22.09 -8.01
N GLY A 726 -41.90 -22.54 -6.97
CA GLY A 726 -41.73 -23.97 -6.67
C GLY A 726 -43.06 -24.70 -6.43
N VAL A 727 -43.99 -24.10 -5.69
CA VAL A 727 -45.34 -24.67 -5.45
C VAL A 727 -46.15 -24.76 -6.75
N VAL A 728 -46.14 -23.69 -7.56
CA VAL A 728 -46.82 -23.66 -8.87
C VAL A 728 -46.19 -24.67 -9.83
N ALA A 729 -44.87 -24.74 -9.87
CA ALA A 729 -44.12 -25.73 -10.64
C ALA A 729 -44.53 -27.16 -10.29
N ALA A 730 -44.62 -27.49 -9.00
CA ALA A 730 -45.09 -28.81 -8.56
C ALA A 730 -46.53 -29.11 -9.00
N LYS A 731 -47.42 -28.11 -9.00
CA LYS A 731 -48.80 -28.27 -9.50
C LYS A 731 -48.80 -28.66 -10.97
N VAL A 732 -48.06 -27.93 -11.79
CA VAL A 732 -47.96 -28.14 -13.23
C VAL A 732 -47.35 -29.52 -13.51
N ILE A 733 -46.22 -29.87 -12.87
CA ILE A 733 -45.61 -31.20 -12.99
C ILE A 733 -46.59 -32.28 -12.55
N SER A 734 -47.32 -32.10 -11.45
CA SER A 734 -48.28 -33.09 -10.97
C SER A 734 -49.41 -33.33 -11.98
N TYR A 735 -49.83 -32.29 -12.72
CA TYR A 735 -50.87 -32.42 -13.74
C TYR A 735 -50.34 -33.09 -15.01
N VAL A 736 -49.12 -32.76 -15.44
CA VAL A 736 -48.53 -33.24 -16.70
C VAL A 736 -47.92 -34.64 -16.56
N VAL A 737 -47.14 -34.88 -15.50
CA VAL A 737 -46.29 -36.07 -15.36
C VAL A 737 -46.96 -37.18 -14.57
N LEU A 738 -47.72 -36.84 -13.52
CA LEU A 738 -48.37 -37.82 -12.64
C LEU A 738 -49.81 -38.17 -13.09
N TRP A 739 -50.24 -37.69 -14.26
CA TRP A 739 -51.45 -38.20 -14.90
C TRP A 739 -51.24 -39.66 -15.30
N ARG A 740 -51.87 -40.58 -14.55
CA ARG A 740 -51.82 -42.01 -14.82
C ARG A 740 -52.83 -42.35 -15.91
N THR A 741 -52.37 -42.75 -17.09
CA THR A 741 -53.24 -43.29 -18.15
C THR A 741 -53.73 -44.69 -17.76
N PRO A 742 -55.03 -44.89 -17.45
CA PRO A 742 -55.52 -46.15 -16.89
C PRO A 742 -55.47 -47.34 -17.88
N ARG A 743 -55.21 -47.10 -19.17
CA ARG A 743 -55.24 -48.11 -20.24
C ARG A 743 -53.89 -48.77 -20.57
N VAL A 744 -52.77 -48.36 -19.96
CA VAL A 744 -51.44 -48.89 -20.32
C VAL A 744 -51.02 -50.04 -19.40
N ARG A 745 -50.83 -51.24 -19.97
CA ARG A 745 -50.30 -52.43 -19.25
C ARG A 745 -48.83 -52.21 -18.84
N ARG A 746 -48.50 -52.45 -17.57
CA ARG A 746 -47.14 -52.26 -16.96
C ARG A 746 -45.98 -53.00 -17.66
N LYS A 747 -46.26 -54.08 -18.43
CA LYS A 747 -45.23 -54.83 -19.18
C LYS A 747 -45.07 -54.39 -20.65
N SER A 748 -45.88 -53.43 -21.13
CA SER A 748 -45.79 -52.96 -22.51
C SER A 748 -44.52 -52.14 -22.74
N ARG A 749 -43.91 -52.25 -23.93
CA ARG A 749 -42.85 -51.32 -24.38
C ARG A 749 -43.29 -49.86 -24.27
N LEU A 750 -44.59 -49.58 -24.46
CA LEU A 750 -45.18 -48.26 -24.30
C LEU A 750 -45.05 -47.72 -22.88
N TYR A 751 -45.14 -48.57 -21.85
CA TYR A 751 -44.98 -48.14 -20.46
C TYR A 751 -43.53 -47.70 -20.18
N ILE A 752 -42.55 -48.44 -20.71
CA ILE A 752 -41.13 -48.09 -20.59
C ILE A 752 -40.85 -46.76 -21.30
N LEU A 753 -41.35 -46.60 -22.53
CA LEU A 753 -41.21 -45.36 -23.30
C LEU A 753 -41.87 -44.17 -22.58
N LEU A 754 -43.11 -44.33 -22.13
CA LEU A 754 -43.82 -43.28 -21.38
C LEU A 754 -43.06 -42.89 -20.12
N ARG A 755 -42.46 -43.85 -19.42
CA ARG A 755 -41.64 -43.60 -18.24
C ARG A 755 -40.37 -42.80 -18.58
N LEU A 756 -39.66 -43.16 -19.64
CA LEU A 756 -38.50 -42.39 -20.12
C LEU A 756 -38.90 -40.96 -20.53
N CYS A 757 -40.03 -40.80 -21.23
CA CYS A 757 -40.58 -39.49 -21.56
C CYS A 757 -40.89 -38.67 -20.29
N LYS A 758 -41.52 -39.28 -19.28
CA LYS A 758 -41.78 -38.62 -17.99
C LYS A 758 -40.48 -38.16 -17.31
N GLN A 759 -39.44 -39.00 -17.32
CA GLN A 759 -38.13 -38.65 -16.75
C GLN A 759 -37.48 -37.48 -17.51
N ALA A 760 -37.50 -37.51 -18.84
CA ALA A 760 -37.00 -36.41 -19.66
C ALA A 760 -37.76 -35.09 -19.41
N VAL A 761 -39.10 -35.15 -19.30
CA VAL A 761 -39.93 -33.98 -18.98
C VAL A 761 -39.60 -33.43 -17.60
N ILE A 762 -39.39 -34.28 -16.58
CA ILE A 762 -38.98 -33.82 -15.24
C ILE A 762 -37.63 -33.08 -15.31
N LEU A 763 -36.62 -33.63 -16.01
CA LEU A 763 -35.31 -32.97 -16.14
C LEU A 763 -35.41 -31.65 -16.89
N LEU A 764 -36.09 -31.64 -18.04
CA LEU A 764 -36.26 -30.43 -18.85
C LEU A 764 -37.05 -29.35 -18.12
N PHE A 765 -38.03 -29.74 -17.32
CA PHE A 765 -38.78 -28.80 -16.50
C PHE A 765 -37.93 -28.22 -15.37
N GLY A 766 -37.17 -29.07 -14.65
CA GLY A 766 -36.22 -28.60 -13.64
C GLY A 766 -35.15 -27.66 -14.23
N PHE A 767 -34.63 -28.02 -15.39
CA PHE A 767 -33.74 -27.19 -16.19
C PHE A 767 -34.36 -25.85 -16.57
N SER A 768 -35.64 -25.85 -16.97
CA SER A 768 -36.37 -24.62 -17.31
C SER A 768 -36.52 -23.68 -16.11
N LEU A 769 -36.58 -24.19 -14.87
CA LEU A 769 -36.56 -23.35 -13.66
C LEU A 769 -35.21 -22.65 -13.46
N PHE A 770 -34.10 -23.30 -13.84
CA PHE A 770 -32.78 -22.66 -13.84
C PHE A 770 -32.68 -21.57 -14.90
N VAL A 771 -33.12 -21.85 -16.14
CA VAL A 771 -33.20 -20.84 -17.21
C VAL A 771 -34.08 -19.66 -16.78
N LEU A 772 -35.25 -19.94 -16.18
CA LEU A 772 -36.14 -18.90 -15.67
C LEU A 772 -35.49 -18.07 -14.55
N GLY A 773 -34.72 -18.69 -13.66
CA GLY A 773 -34.00 -17.95 -12.63
C GLY A 773 -32.90 -17.06 -13.18
N HIS A 774 -32.21 -17.47 -14.25
CA HIS A 774 -31.27 -16.59 -14.94
C HIS A 774 -31.97 -15.42 -15.64
N LEU A 775 -33.17 -15.64 -16.19
CA LEU A 775 -33.99 -14.59 -16.83
C LEU A 775 -34.62 -13.61 -15.83
N CYS A 776 -34.98 -14.07 -14.63
CA CYS A 776 -35.68 -13.28 -13.62
C CYS A 776 -34.77 -12.82 -12.47
N ARG A 777 -33.44 -12.77 -12.66
CA ARG A 777 -32.53 -12.25 -11.62
C ARG A 777 -32.91 -10.82 -11.21
N PRO A 778 -32.81 -10.47 -9.92
CA PRO A 778 -32.40 -11.27 -8.76
C PRO A 778 -33.53 -12.02 -8.03
N TRP A 779 -34.76 -12.04 -8.56
CA TRP A 779 -35.97 -12.39 -7.81
C TRP A 779 -36.25 -13.90 -7.64
N LEU A 780 -35.42 -14.77 -8.20
CA LEU A 780 -35.70 -16.22 -8.23
C LEU A 780 -34.44 -17.05 -8.01
N GLU A 781 -34.46 -17.92 -6.99
CA GLU A 781 -33.42 -18.89 -6.68
C GLU A 781 -33.83 -20.30 -7.19
N PRO A 782 -33.26 -20.79 -8.31
CA PRO A 782 -33.70 -22.03 -8.97
C PRO A 782 -33.63 -23.28 -8.10
N LEU A 783 -32.58 -23.39 -7.28
CA LEU A 783 -32.35 -24.57 -6.45
C LEU A 783 -33.42 -24.67 -5.36
N MET A 784 -33.82 -23.53 -4.79
CA MET A 784 -34.93 -23.43 -3.85
C MET A 784 -36.27 -23.79 -4.53
N CYS A 785 -36.52 -23.26 -5.74
CA CYS A 785 -37.71 -23.60 -6.53
C CYS A 785 -37.83 -25.12 -6.74
N CYS A 786 -36.73 -25.79 -7.14
CA CYS A 786 -36.71 -27.24 -7.38
C CYS A 786 -36.96 -28.03 -6.09
N MET A 787 -36.38 -27.61 -4.97
CA MET A 787 -36.56 -28.28 -3.68
C MET A 787 -37.99 -28.12 -3.16
N VAL A 788 -38.56 -26.92 -3.22
CA VAL A 788 -39.97 -26.68 -2.87
C VAL A 788 -40.89 -27.45 -3.81
N ALA A 789 -40.56 -27.54 -5.10
CA ALA A 789 -41.33 -28.31 -6.06
C ALA A 789 -41.32 -29.81 -5.71
N GLY A 790 -40.16 -30.37 -5.36
CA GLY A 790 -40.04 -31.77 -4.94
C GLY A 790 -40.86 -32.07 -3.68
N ALA A 791 -40.74 -31.21 -2.66
CA ALA A 791 -41.48 -31.33 -1.41
C ALA A 791 -42.99 -31.25 -1.65
N THR A 792 -43.43 -30.28 -2.44
CA THR A 792 -44.85 -30.11 -2.75
C THR A 792 -45.39 -31.29 -3.56
N LEU A 793 -44.66 -31.77 -4.57
CA LEU A 793 -45.05 -32.88 -5.42
C LEU A 793 -45.21 -34.19 -4.63
N TYR A 794 -44.31 -34.42 -3.67
CA TYR A 794 -44.36 -35.60 -2.80
C TYR A 794 -45.49 -35.53 -1.76
N ASN A 795 -45.78 -34.34 -1.21
CA ASN A 795 -46.79 -34.20 -0.16
C ASN A 795 -48.23 -33.99 -0.65
N TRP A 796 -48.44 -33.53 -1.89
CA TRP A 796 -49.77 -33.10 -2.37
C TRP A 796 -50.81 -34.23 -2.50
N ASN A 797 -50.42 -35.44 -2.93
CA ASN A 797 -51.33 -36.57 -3.13
C ASN A 797 -50.77 -37.88 -2.50
N PRO A 798 -51.42 -38.51 -1.50
CA PRO A 798 -50.74 -39.40 -0.55
C PRO A 798 -50.25 -40.77 -1.04
N THR A 799 -50.88 -41.42 -2.02
CA THR A 799 -50.61 -42.85 -2.31
C THR A 799 -50.11 -43.14 -3.72
N SER A 800 -50.88 -42.89 -4.78
CA SER A 800 -50.45 -43.29 -6.15
C SER A 800 -49.31 -42.44 -6.71
N ASN A 801 -49.24 -41.15 -6.35
CA ASN A 801 -48.28 -40.19 -6.92
C ASN A 801 -46.88 -40.30 -6.29
N ARG A 802 -46.80 -40.69 -5.02
CA ARG A 802 -45.53 -40.85 -4.28
C ARG A 802 -44.72 -42.04 -4.79
N GLU A 803 -45.36 -43.19 -4.98
CA GLU A 803 -44.71 -44.37 -5.54
C GLU A 803 -44.21 -44.11 -6.96
N GLU A 804 -45.01 -43.43 -7.78
CA GLU A 804 -44.60 -43.12 -9.15
C GLU A 804 -43.43 -42.12 -9.18
N LEU A 805 -43.50 -41.05 -8.40
CA LEU A 805 -42.42 -40.06 -8.31
C LEU A 805 -41.12 -40.69 -7.78
N SER A 806 -41.17 -41.43 -6.68
CA SER A 806 -39.99 -42.09 -6.09
C SER A 806 -39.35 -43.07 -7.09
N LEU A 807 -40.16 -43.83 -7.83
CA LEU A 807 -39.70 -44.75 -8.86
C LEU A 807 -39.12 -44.02 -10.09
N LEU A 808 -39.65 -42.86 -10.46
CA LEU A 808 -39.06 -42.03 -11.53
C LEU A 808 -37.70 -41.48 -11.10
N LEU A 809 -37.62 -40.86 -9.91
CA LEU A 809 -36.40 -40.27 -9.35
C LEU A 809 -35.31 -41.33 -9.16
N LYS A 810 -35.62 -42.47 -8.54
CA LYS A 810 -34.66 -43.57 -8.30
C LYS A 810 -33.98 -44.04 -9.58
N ASN A 811 -34.71 -44.12 -10.69
CA ASN A 811 -34.15 -44.55 -11.97
C ASN A 811 -33.36 -43.47 -12.70
N MET A 812 -33.52 -42.20 -12.34
CA MET A 812 -32.76 -41.09 -12.90
C MET A 812 -31.47 -40.85 -12.11
N ALA A 813 -31.44 -41.25 -10.84
CA ALA A 813 -30.33 -41.04 -9.91
C ALA A 813 -28.97 -41.46 -10.49
N ASP A 814 -28.86 -42.69 -11.01
CA ASP A 814 -27.59 -43.21 -11.51
C ASP A 814 -27.04 -42.37 -12.67
N PHE A 815 -27.90 -42.01 -13.64
CA PHE A 815 -27.50 -41.21 -14.80
C PHE A 815 -27.08 -39.79 -14.39
N VAL A 816 -27.87 -39.14 -13.54
CA VAL A 816 -27.59 -37.77 -13.10
C VAL A 816 -26.36 -37.70 -12.22
N TYR A 817 -26.17 -38.65 -11.29
CA TYR A 817 -25.00 -38.68 -10.42
C TYR A 817 -23.71 -38.95 -11.19
N VAL A 818 -23.73 -39.82 -12.20
CA VAL A 818 -22.57 -40.03 -13.08
C VAL A 818 -22.19 -38.71 -13.76
N GLY A 819 -23.14 -38.02 -14.38
CA GLY A 819 -22.88 -36.74 -15.04
C GLY A 819 -22.33 -35.68 -14.07
N PHE A 820 -23.08 -35.39 -13.01
CA PHE A 820 -22.73 -34.33 -12.06
C PHE A 820 -21.37 -34.52 -11.38
N PHE A 821 -21.12 -35.69 -10.80
CA PHE A 821 -19.91 -35.92 -10.01
C PHE A 821 -18.67 -36.11 -10.89
N THR A 822 -18.82 -36.65 -12.11
CA THR A 822 -17.72 -36.70 -13.07
C THR A 822 -17.34 -35.30 -13.54
N LEU A 823 -18.33 -34.45 -13.86
CA LEU A 823 -18.08 -33.06 -14.24
C LEU A 823 -17.47 -32.25 -13.09
N THR A 824 -17.99 -32.42 -11.87
CA THR A 824 -17.42 -31.81 -10.66
C THR A 824 -15.95 -32.20 -10.50
N GLY A 825 -15.63 -33.49 -10.68
CA GLY A 825 -14.26 -33.98 -10.59
C GLY A 825 -13.34 -33.40 -11.67
N ALA A 826 -13.85 -33.28 -12.89
CA ALA A 826 -13.11 -32.70 -14.02
C ALA A 826 -12.91 -31.17 -13.87
N SER A 827 -13.79 -30.48 -13.14
CA SER A 827 -13.73 -29.03 -12.91
C SER A 827 -12.78 -28.63 -11.77
N LEU A 828 -12.08 -29.59 -11.15
CA LEU A 828 -11.20 -29.35 -10.02
C LEU A 828 -9.81 -28.88 -10.45
N GLU A 829 -9.39 -27.75 -9.90
CA GLU A 829 -8.05 -27.20 -10.05
C GLU A 829 -7.09 -27.90 -9.07
N LEU A 830 -6.46 -28.99 -9.51
CA LEU A 830 -5.66 -29.87 -8.64
C LEU A 830 -4.44 -29.18 -8.03
N ASP A 831 -3.85 -28.24 -8.74
CA ASP A 831 -2.73 -27.43 -8.25
C ASP A 831 -3.16 -26.55 -7.05
N MET A 832 -4.35 -25.96 -7.12
CA MET A 832 -4.96 -25.21 -6.03
C MET A 832 -5.43 -26.13 -4.90
N LEU A 833 -5.92 -27.33 -5.23
CA LEU A 833 -6.32 -28.35 -4.27
C LEU A 833 -5.16 -28.77 -3.35
N VAL A 834 -3.97 -29.02 -3.93
CA VAL A 834 -2.77 -29.42 -3.19
C VAL A 834 -2.30 -28.29 -2.27
N LYS A 835 -2.32 -27.04 -2.75
CA LYS A 835 -2.00 -25.86 -1.93
C LYS A 835 -2.99 -25.68 -0.78
N ALA A 836 -4.28 -25.98 -0.99
CA ALA A 836 -5.32 -25.88 0.02
C ALA A 836 -5.41 -27.10 0.96
N LEU A 837 -4.68 -28.19 0.69
CA LEU A 837 -4.85 -29.48 1.35
C LEU A 837 -4.71 -29.38 2.88
N ALA A 838 -3.67 -28.70 3.38
CA ALA A 838 -3.43 -28.55 4.81
C ALA A 838 -4.57 -27.78 5.50
N VAL A 839 -5.03 -26.69 4.88
CA VAL A 839 -6.15 -25.88 5.38
C VAL A 839 -7.44 -26.70 5.39
N SER A 840 -7.74 -27.41 4.30
CA SER A 840 -8.94 -28.22 4.18
C SER A 840 -8.97 -29.37 5.20
N LEU A 841 -7.83 -29.95 5.55
CA LEU A 841 -7.74 -30.95 6.62
C LEU A 841 -8.08 -30.35 7.99
N VAL A 842 -7.55 -29.16 8.31
CA VAL A 842 -7.89 -28.44 9.55
C VAL A 842 -9.39 -28.14 9.59
N LEU A 843 -9.96 -27.62 8.50
CA LEU A 843 -11.39 -27.34 8.39
C LEU A 843 -12.25 -28.60 8.54
N CYS A 844 -11.81 -29.73 7.99
CA CYS A 844 -12.48 -31.01 8.15
C CYS A 844 -12.52 -31.45 9.62
N ILE A 845 -11.40 -31.32 10.34
CA ILE A 845 -11.30 -31.70 11.75
C ILE A 845 -12.17 -30.78 12.62
N THR A 846 -12.06 -29.46 12.45
CA THR A 846 -12.86 -28.51 13.23
C THR A 846 -14.36 -28.68 12.96
N ARG A 847 -14.73 -28.99 11.72
CA ARG A 847 -16.11 -29.35 11.36
C ARG A 847 -16.60 -30.61 12.07
N ILE A 848 -15.82 -31.68 12.13
CA ILE A 848 -16.20 -32.91 12.84
C ILE A 848 -16.45 -32.61 14.33
N VAL A 849 -15.58 -31.81 14.96
CA VAL A 849 -15.76 -31.37 16.35
C VAL A 849 -17.05 -30.56 16.51
N ALA A 850 -17.34 -29.63 15.60
CA ALA A 850 -18.56 -28.83 15.64
C ALA A 850 -19.83 -29.70 15.48
N ILE A 851 -19.80 -30.69 14.57
CA ILE A 851 -20.89 -31.66 14.38
C ILE A 851 -21.10 -32.49 15.65
N PHE A 852 -20.01 -32.94 16.29
CA PHE A 852 -20.10 -33.68 17.56
C PHE A 852 -20.80 -32.84 18.64
N LEU A 853 -20.35 -31.60 18.84
CA LEU A 853 -20.94 -30.69 19.82
C LEU A 853 -22.41 -30.40 19.53
N GLY A 854 -22.75 -30.05 18.29
CA GLY A 854 -24.12 -29.74 17.89
C GLY A 854 -25.07 -30.93 17.98
N ALA A 855 -24.62 -32.13 17.57
CA ALA A 855 -25.42 -33.34 17.63
C ALA A 855 -25.65 -33.79 19.08
N TYR A 856 -24.61 -33.72 19.92
CA TYR A 856 -24.68 -34.10 21.33
C TYR A 856 -25.55 -33.13 22.15
N VAL A 857 -25.31 -31.83 22.04
CA VAL A 857 -26.07 -30.79 22.76
C VAL A 857 -27.51 -30.77 22.28
N GLY A 858 -27.73 -30.76 20.96
CA GLY A 858 -29.06 -30.77 20.37
C GLY A 858 -29.87 -32.01 20.75
N GLY A 859 -29.26 -33.20 20.70
CA GLY A 859 -29.94 -34.44 21.06
C GLY A 859 -30.27 -34.52 22.55
N THR A 860 -29.39 -34.00 23.41
CA THR A 860 -29.60 -33.96 24.87
C THR A 860 -30.76 -33.02 25.23
N ILE A 861 -30.82 -31.84 24.62
CA ILE A 861 -31.92 -30.88 24.83
C ILE A 861 -33.24 -31.41 24.25
N ALA A 862 -33.17 -32.11 23.12
CA ALA A 862 -34.33 -32.78 22.52
C ALA A 862 -34.82 -34.01 23.29
N LYS A 863 -34.10 -34.44 24.35
CA LYS A 863 -34.37 -35.65 25.14
C LYS A 863 -34.36 -36.95 24.31
N GLU A 864 -33.51 -37.00 23.30
CA GLU A 864 -33.27 -38.22 22.52
C GLU A 864 -32.45 -39.24 23.34
N ASN A 865 -32.49 -40.51 22.93
CA ASN A 865 -31.79 -41.58 23.65
C ASN A 865 -30.29 -41.23 23.81
N PRO A 866 -29.75 -41.20 25.04
CA PRO A 866 -28.36 -40.79 25.30
C PRO A 866 -27.33 -41.67 24.60
N MET A 867 -27.66 -42.92 24.29
CA MET A 867 -26.78 -43.78 23.47
C MET A 867 -26.71 -43.31 22.02
N HIS A 868 -27.82 -42.86 21.45
CA HIS A 868 -27.87 -42.31 20.09
C HIS A 868 -27.17 -40.94 20.02
N ASN A 869 -27.31 -40.08 21.05
CA ASN A 869 -26.71 -38.74 21.07
C ASN A 869 -25.18 -38.76 21.02
N LYS A 870 -24.55 -39.79 21.60
CA LYS A 870 -23.07 -39.93 21.60
C LYS A 870 -22.51 -40.35 20.24
N VAL A 871 -23.32 -40.93 19.37
CA VAL A 871 -22.87 -41.53 18.09
C VAL A 871 -23.48 -40.86 16.86
N SER A 872 -24.56 -40.08 17.01
CA SER A 872 -25.29 -39.45 15.90
C SER A 872 -24.42 -38.57 15.00
N TRP A 873 -23.37 -37.94 15.56
CA TRP A 873 -22.41 -37.12 14.82
C TRP A 873 -21.75 -37.88 13.64
N MET A 874 -21.51 -39.18 13.78
CA MET A 874 -20.90 -40.02 12.73
C MET A 874 -21.76 -40.05 11.45
N GLY A 875 -23.07 -39.83 11.61
CA GLY A 875 -24.04 -39.81 10.52
C GLY A 875 -24.14 -38.48 9.77
N TYR A 876 -23.63 -37.40 10.34
CA TYR A 876 -23.83 -36.04 9.85
C TYR A 876 -22.64 -35.45 9.07
N ILE A 877 -21.58 -36.24 8.88
CA ILE A 877 -20.32 -35.80 8.25
C ILE A 877 -20.45 -35.64 6.74
N THR A 878 -21.28 -36.47 6.08
CA THR A 878 -21.38 -36.50 4.62
C THR A 878 -21.77 -35.14 4.02
N GLN A 879 -21.07 -34.70 2.98
CA GLN A 879 -21.25 -33.40 2.32
C GLN A 879 -21.09 -33.59 0.81
N ALA A 880 -21.93 -32.97 -0.03
CA ALA A 880 -21.89 -33.19 -1.49
C ALA A 880 -22.56 -32.04 -2.28
N GLY A 881 -23.49 -32.39 -3.18
CA GLY A 881 -23.93 -31.58 -4.33
C GLY A 881 -24.36 -30.14 -4.04
N VAL A 882 -25.10 -29.87 -2.95
CA VAL A 882 -25.53 -28.50 -2.64
C VAL A 882 -24.33 -27.61 -2.28
N THR A 883 -23.38 -28.09 -1.47
CA THR A 883 -22.15 -27.35 -1.18
C THR A 883 -21.35 -27.07 -2.45
N LEU A 884 -21.22 -28.07 -3.32
CA LEU A 884 -20.46 -27.92 -4.58
C LEU A 884 -21.13 -26.86 -5.49
N GLY A 885 -22.47 -26.90 -5.62
CA GLY A 885 -23.23 -25.92 -6.37
C GLY A 885 -23.12 -24.50 -5.80
N LEU A 886 -23.22 -24.35 -4.47
CA LEU A 886 -23.05 -23.05 -3.81
C LEU A 886 -21.61 -22.53 -3.87
N ALA A 887 -20.60 -23.40 -3.81
CA ALA A 887 -19.19 -23.04 -3.98
C ALA A 887 -18.94 -22.54 -5.40
N LYS A 888 -19.52 -23.22 -6.40
CA LYS A 888 -19.50 -22.74 -7.79
C LYS A 888 -20.21 -21.40 -7.92
N LYS A 889 -21.37 -21.22 -7.28
CA LYS A 889 -22.08 -19.92 -7.25
C LYS A 889 -21.18 -18.80 -6.69
N ILE A 890 -20.43 -19.04 -5.60
CA ILE A 890 -19.44 -18.08 -5.07
C ILE A 890 -18.34 -17.79 -6.09
N GLN A 891 -17.78 -18.81 -6.76
CA GLN A 891 -16.78 -18.62 -7.82
C GLN A 891 -17.31 -17.71 -8.94
N LEU A 892 -18.59 -17.85 -9.31
CA LEU A 892 -19.24 -17.03 -10.33
C LEU A 892 -19.60 -15.61 -9.83
N LEU A 893 -19.99 -15.47 -8.56
CA LEU A 893 -20.40 -14.20 -7.96
C LEU A 893 -19.20 -13.33 -7.59
N TYR A 894 -18.11 -13.91 -7.11
CA TYR A 894 -16.93 -13.22 -6.58
C TYR A 894 -15.65 -13.62 -7.34
N PRO A 895 -15.52 -13.19 -8.61
CA PRO A 895 -14.26 -13.30 -9.34
C PRO A 895 -13.12 -12.63 -8.55
N GLY A 896 -11.97 -13.30 -8.48
CA GLY A 896 -10.78 -12.93 -7.74
C GLY A 896 -10.44 -13.93 -6.65
N TRP A 897 -11.18 -13.88 -5.54
CA TRP A 897 -10.97 -14.77 -4.39
C TRP A 897 -11.92 -15.99 -4.40
N GLY A 898 -13.03 -15.91 -5.15
CA GLY A 898 -14.06 -16.94 -5.17
C GLY A 898 -13.59 -18.29 -5.74
N SER A 899 -12.64 -18.29 -6.67
CA SER A 899 -11.99 -19.50 -7.21
C SER A 899 -11.17 -20.25 -6.14
N TYR A 900 -10.32 -19.53 -5.41
CA TYR A 900 -9.56 -20.06 -4.28
C TYR A 900 -10.48 -20.56 -3.15
N PHE A 901 -11.51 -19.79 -2.82
CA PHE A 901 -12.52 -20.18 -1.84
C PHE A 901 -13.25 -21.45 -2.28
N ALA A 902 -13.74 -21.50 -3.52
CA ALA A 902 -14.46 -22.64 -4.04
C ALA A 902 -13.57 -23.89 -4.01
N THR A 903 -12.31 -23.78 -4.44
CA THR A 903 -11.37 -24.91 -4.40
C THR A 903 -11.13 -25.40 -2.98
N MET A 904 -10.92 -24.49 -2.01
CA MET A 904 -10.77 -24.85 -0.59
C MET A 904 -12.00 -25.59 -0.05
N ILE A 905 -13.21 -25.11 -0.36
CA ILE A 905 -14.45 -25.75 0.07
C ILE A 905 -14.65 -27.11 -0.62
N VAL A 906 -14.36 -27.20 -1.93
CA VAL A 906 -14.46 -28.46 -2.65
C VAL A 906 -13.49 -29.49 -2.06
N SER A 907 -12.24 -29.12 -1.74
CA SER A 907 -11.31 -30.00 -1.01
C SER A 907 -11.90 -30.55 0.29
N VAL A 908 -12.58 -29.70 1.08
CA VAL A 908 -13.27 -30.13 2.31
C VAL A 908 -14.38 -31.13 1.99
N VAL A 909 -15.18 -30.89 0.94
CA VAL A 909 -16.22 -31.82 0.47
C VAL A 909 -15.62 -33.18 0.14
N ILE A 910 -14.47 -33.24 -0.55
CA ILE A 910 -13.82 -34.51 -0.91
C ILE A 910 -13.46 -35.32 0.34
N PHE A 911 -12.80 -34.71 1.33
CA PHE A 911 -12.46 -35.39 2.58
C PHE A 911 -13.69 -35.90 3.32
N ASN A 912 -14.73 -35.07 3.42
CA ASN A 912 -15.98 -35.44 4.08
C ASN A 912 -16.72 -36.56 3.35
N GLN A 913 -16.57 -36.65 2.02
CA GLN A 913 -17.15 -37.73 1.23
C GLN A 913 -16.36 -39.04 1.34
N LEU A 914 -15.05 -38.99 1.61
CA LEU A 914 -14.25 -40.18 1.90
C LEU A 914 -14.52 -40.72 3.31
N LEU A 915 -14.66 -39.85 4.31
CA LEU A 915 -14.84 -40.24 5.72
C LEU A 915 -16.31 -40.52 6.10
N GLY A 916 -17.25 -39.72 5.59
CA GLY A 916 -18.64 -39.74 6.03
C GLY A 916 -19.37 -41.08 5.77
N PRO A 917 -19.36 -41.64 4.56
CA PRO A 917 -20.11 -42.86 4.24
C PRO A 917 -19.65 -44.10 5.02
N PRO A 918 -18.34 -44.38 5.20
CA PRO A 918 -17.87 -45.44 6.10
C PRO A 918 -18.33 -45.25 7.55
N LEU A 919 -18.25 -44.03 8.09
CA LEU A 919 -18.68 -43.73 9.46
C LEU A 919 -20.20 -43.86 9.62
N LEU A 920 -20.98 -43.42 8.63
CA LEU A 920 -22.43 -43.62 8.60
C LEU A 920 -22.78 -45.12 8.60
N ARG A 921 -22.11 -45.93 7.77
CA ARG A 921 -22.29 -47.38 7.76
C ARG A 921 -21.96 -48.00 9.11
N MET A 922 -20.89 -47.54 9.76
CA MET A 922 -20.46 -48.02 11.07
C MET A 922 -21.49 -47.70 12.15
N VAL A 923 -22.02 -46.47 12.20
CA VAL A 923 -22.99 -46.08 13.23
C VAL A 923 -24.34 -46.77 13.04
N LEU A 924 -24.80 -46.95 11.80
CA LEU A 924 -26.05 -47.68 11.54
C LEU A 924 -25.96 -49.15 11.99
N ARG A 925 -24.78 -49.77 11.85
CA ARG A 925 -24.50 -51.11 12.40
C ARG A 925 -24.43 -51.11 13.92
N TYR A 926 -23.78 -50.10 14.49
CA TYR A 926 -23.61 -49.97 15.94
C TYR A 926 -24.95 -49.78 16.66
N VAL A 927 -25.85 -48.97 16.10
CA VAL A 927 -27.19 -48.72 16.66
C VAL A 927 -28.14 -49.91 16.44
N GLY A 928 -27.83 -50.81 15.49
CA GLY A 928 -28.66 -51.97 15.18
C GLY A 928 -29.78 -51.70 14.16
N ASP A 929 -29.82 -50.50 13.58
CA ASP A 929 -30.77 -50.15 12.50
C ASP A 929 -30.40 -50.80 11.16
N CYS A 930 -29.14 -51.24 10.98
CA CYS A 930 -28.75 -52.05 9.82
C CYS A 930 -29.43 -53.42 9.89
N ARG A 931 -30.19 -53.78 8.84
CA ARG A 931 -30.51 -55.19 8.58
C ARG A 931 -29.18 -55.92 8.37
N GLN A 932 -28.80 -56.76 9.33
CA GLN A 932 -27.72 -57.70 9.11
C GLN A 932 -28.14 -58.56 7.92
N LYS A 933 -27.49 -58.37 6.76
CA LYS A 933 -27.42 -59.41 5.73
C LYS A 933 -26.55 -60.54 6.28
N GLU A 934 -26.97 -61.16 7.38
CA GLU A 934 -26.86 -62.60 7.42
C GLU A 934 -27.85 -63.05 6.37
N ASN A 935 -27.35 -63.31 5.16
CA ASN A 935 -27.98 -64.32 4.35
C ASN A 935 -27.90 -65.58 5.22
N GLY A 936 -28.92 -65.81 6.06
CA GLY A 936 -29.29 -67.15 6.45
C GLY A 936 -29.56 -67.85 5.14
N LYS A 937 -28.53 -68.50 4.59
CA LYS A 937 -28.72 -69.53 3.58
C LYS A 937 -29.53 -70.59 4.29
N VAL A 938 -30.85 -70.50 4.20
CA VAL A 938 -31.71 -71.61 4.57
C VAL A 938 -31.82 -72.46 3.31
N ASP A 939 -30.74 -73.17 3.01
CA ASP A 939 -30.68 -74.06 1.85
C ASP A 939 -31.67 -75.22 2.11
N GLY A 940 -32.78 -75.27 1.35
CA GLY A 940 -33.68 -76.45 1.28
C GLY A 940 -35.08 -76.35 1.90
N LEU A 941 -35.55 -75.19 2.40
CA LEU A 941 -36.93 -75.04 2.87
C LEU A 941 -37.92 -74.83 1.71
N ARG A 942 -39.09 -75.46 1.81
CA ARG A 942 -40.16 -75.43 0.80
C ARG A 942 -41.34 -74.61 1.28
N SER A 943 -41.81 -73.68 0.44
CA SER A 943 -43.01 -72.90 0.72
C SER A 943 -44.07 -73.05 -0.37
N LEU A 944 -45.34 -72.96 0.00
CA LEU A 944 -46.47 -72.93 -0.93
C LEU A 944 -47.19 -71.58 -0.82
N ILE A 945 -47.21 -70.81 -1.91
CA ILE A 945 -47.88 -69.52 -1.98
C ILE A 945 -49.22 -69.69 -2.69
N ILE A 946 -50.32 -69.44 -1.99
CA ILE A 946 -51.69 -69.52 -2.50
C ILE A 946 -52.21 -68.11 -2.74
N GLY A 947 -52.74 -67.85 -3.93
CA GLY A 947 -53.43 -66.59 -4.23
C GLY A 947 -54.45 -66.76 -5.34
N ASP A 948 -55.05 -65.65 -5.76
CA ASP A 948 -56.03 -65.63 -6.84
C ASP A 948 -55.50 -64.89 -8.09
N ASP A 949 -56.25 -64.98 -9.18
CA ASP A 949 -55.90 -64.33 -10.45
C ASP A 949 -55.75 -62.81 -10.33
N LYS A 950 -56.47 -62.16 -9.41
CA LYS A 950 -56.39 -60.71 -9.15
C LYS A 950 -55.07 -60.32 -8.50
N ARG A 951 -54.45 -61.21 -7.71
CA ARG A 951 -53.16 -60.99 -7.04
C ARG A 951 -51.98 -61.76 -7.62
N LEU A 952 -52.11 -62.32 -8.83
CA LEU A 952 -51.04 -63.06 -9.52
C LEU A 952 -49.69 -62.32 -9.58
N VAL A 953 -49.69 -60.98 -9.71
CA VAL A 953 -48.46 -60.17 -9.70
C VAL A 953 -47.79 -60.18 -8.32
N VAL A 954 -48.59 -60.11 -7.26
CA VAL A 954 -48.11 -60.11 -5.87
C VAL A 954 -47.54 -61.49 -5.53
N VAL A 955 -48.25 -62.57 -5.89
CA VAL A 955 -47.80 -63.96 -5.72
C VAL A 955 -46.47 -64.21 -6.43
N ASN A 956 -46.34 -63.81 -7.69
CA ASN A 956 -45.09 -63.96 -8.44
C ASN A 956 -43.93 -63.12 -7.86
N SER A 957 -44.24 -61.94 -7.31
CA SER A 957 -43.25 -61.11 -6.64
C SER A 957 -42.75 -61.73 -5.33
N ALA A 958 -43.63 -62.38 -4.56
CA ALA A 958 -43.30 -63.09 -3.34
C ALA A 958 -42.45 -64.33 -3.65
N LYS A 959 -42.86 -65.12 -4.66
CA LYS A 959 -42.11 -66.29 -5.16
C LYS A 959 -40.67 -65.93 -5.57
N ARG A 960 -40.50 -64.86 -6.36
CA ARG A 960 -39.16 -64.42 -6.80
C ARG A 960 -38.29 -63.97 -5.62
N ARG A 961 -38.88 -63.28 -4.64
CA ARG A 961 -38.18 -62.83 -3.43
C ARG A 961 -37.77 -63.98 -2.53
N MET A 962 -38.67 -64.93 -2.26
CA MET A 962 -38.35 -66.15 -1.49
C MET A 962 -37.25 -66.97 -2.18
N LYS A 963 -37.29 -67.11 -3.51
CA LYS A 963 -36.23 -67.79 -4.27
C LYS A 963 -34.87 -67.10 -4.14
N ASN A 964 -34.84 -65.76 -4.10
CA ASN A 964 -33.60 -65.01 -3.86
C ASN A 964 -33.04 -65.21 -2.43
N CYS A 965 -33.86 -65.70 -1.49
CA CYS A 965 -33.49 -66.02 -0.12
C CYS A 965 -33.12 -67.50 0.09
N GLY A 966 -32.98 -68.30 -0.97
CA GLY A 966 -32.58 -69.72 -0.89
C GLY A 966 -33.73 -70.73 -0.71
N TRP A 967 -34.98 -70.27 -0.69
CA TRP A 967 -36.16 -71.14 -0.58
C TRP A 967 -36.51 -71.81 -1.92
N GLU A 968 -37.24 -72.92 -1.84
CA GLU A 968 -37.95 -73.57 -2.96
C GLU A 968 -39.46 -73.20 -2.93
N PRO A 969 -39.87 -72.01 -3.41
CA PRO A 969 -41.27 -71.59 -3.37
C PRO A 969 -42.08 -72.15 -4.55
N PHE A 970 -43.18 -72.80 -4.23
CA PHE A 970 -44.25 -73.19 -5.14
C PHE A 970 -45.37 -72.16 -5.08
N SER A 971 -46.09 -71.98 -6.18
CA SER A 971 -47.19 -71.01 -6.25
C SER A 971 -48.41 -71.68 -6.86
N PHE A 972 -49.53 -71.60 -6.19
CA PHE A 972 -50.81 -72.11 -6.64
C PHE A 972 -51.79 -70.93 -6.75
N CYS A 973 -52.27 -70.68 -7.97
CA CYS A 973 -53.24 -69.62 -8.22
C CYS A 973 -54.60 -70.25 -8.51
N MET A 974 -55.58 -69.89 -7.69
CA MET A 974 -56.97 -70.35 -7.79
C MET A 974 -57.78 -69.38 -8.64
N ALA A 975 -58.65 -69.90 -9.51
CA ALA A 975 -59.65 -69.08 -10.17
C ALA A 975 -60.63 -68.54 -9.14
N MET A 976 -61.04 -67.27 -9.27
CA MET A 976 -61.87 -66.61 -8.25
C MET A 976 -63.25 -67.28 -8.09
N GLN A 977 -63.80 -67.88 -9.16
CA GLN A 977 -65.06 -68.63 -9.14
C GLN A 977 -64.93 -69.90 -8.27
N ASP A 978 -63.79 -70.59 -8.35
CA ASP A 978 -63.51 -71.80 -7.59
C ASP A 978 -63.18 -71.48 -6.11
N ALA A 979 -62.66 -70.28 -5.83
CA ALA A 979 -62.42 -69.80 -4.47
C ALA A 979 -63.71 -69.36 -3.73
N GLU A 980 -64.85 -69.30 -4.42
CA GLU A 980 -66.16 -69.04 -3.80
C GLU A 980 -66.92 -70.35 -3.50
N ASP A 981 -66.65 -71.44 -4.23
CA ASP A 981 -67.21 -72.77 -3.99
C ASP A 981 -66.35 -73.58 -3.00
N ALA A 982 -66.92 -73.96 -1.86
CA ALA A 982 -66.21 -74.70 -0.81
C ALA A 982 -65.77 -76.11 -1.23
N VAL A 983 -66.48 -76.78 -2.15
CA VAL A 983 -66.14 -78.15 -2.57
C VAL A 983 -64.93 -78.12 -3.49
N GLU A 984 -64.96 -77.26 -4.49
CA GLU A 984 -63.89 -77.11 -5.47
C GLU A 984 -62.62 -76.53 -4.83
N MET A 985 -62.75 -75.52 -3.96
CA MET A 985 -61.65 -74.97 -3.18
C MET A 985 -60.93 -76.04 -2.36
N ASN A 986 -61.68 -76.92 -1.69
CA ASN A 986 -61.08 -78.00 -0.89
C ASN A 986 -60.38 -79.06 -1.75
N ALA A 987 -60.89 -79.37 -2.95
CA ALA A 987 -60.25 -80.29 -3.87
C ALA A 987 -58.92 -79.74 -4.39
N GLN A 988 -58.92 -78.49 -4.85
CA GLN A 988 -57.74 -77.79 -5.36
C GLN A 988 -56.66 -77.58 -4.28
N LEU A 989 -57.04 -77.18 -3.07
CA LEU A 989 -56.10 -77.04 -1.95
C LEU A 989 -55.50 -78.37 -1.53
N LYS A 990 -56.28 -79.46 -1.56
CA LYS A 990 -55.79 -80.81 -1.24
C LYS A 990 -54.80 -81.31 -2.28
N GLU A 991 -55.01 -80.99 -3.56
CA GLU A 991 -54.07 -81.29 -4.63
C GLU A 991 -52.77 -80.48 -4.47
N ALA A 992 -52.87 -79.17 -4.25
CA ALA A 992 -51.73 -78.29 -4.04
C ALA A 992 -50.86 -78.69 -2.84
N LEU A 993 -51.46 -79.17 -1.75
CA LEU A 993 -50.75 -79.67 -0.57
C LEU A 993 -50.08 -81.03 -0.79
N LYS A 994 -50.68 -81.92 -1.62
CA LYS A 994 -50.13 -83.25 -1.91
C LYS A 994 -48.96 -83.23 -2.89
N ILE A 995 -49.00 -82.35 -3.89
CA ILE A 995 -47.98 -82.29 -4.95
C ILE A 995 -46.61 -81.85 -4.39
N HIS A 996 -46.57 -81.14 -3.26
CA HIS A 996 -45.38 -80.40 -2.83
C HIS A 996 -44.78 -80.81 -1.46
N GLU A 997 -45.00 -82.04 -1.00
CA GLU A 997 -44.50 -82.51 0.32
C GLU A 997 -42.98 -82.82 0.32
N PRO A 998 -42.22 -82.47 1.39
CA PRO A 998 -42.60 -81.74 2.60
C PRO A 998 -42.73 -80.22 2.38
N LEU A 999 -43.71 -79.59 3.04
CA LEU A 999 -43.92 -78.14 3.06
C LEU A 999 -43.66 -77.60 4.46
N ASP A 1000 -42.88 -76.52 4.55
CA ASP A 1000 -42.53 -75.90 5.83
C ASP A 1000 -43.44 -74.69 6.15
N VAL A 1001 -43.81 -73.92 5.12
CA VAL A 1001 -44.65 -72.71 5.27
C VAL A 1001 -45.67 -72.60 4.13
N VAL A 1002 -46.91 -72.23 4.47
CA VAL A 1002 -47.94 -71.85 3.47
C VAL A 1002 -48.23 -70.36 3.58
N VAL A 1003 -48.19 -69.65 2.46
CA VAL A 1003 -48.46 -68.21 2.40
C VAL A 1003 -49.76 -67.97 1.66
N VAL A 1004 -50.75 -67.34 2.29
CA VAL A 1004 -52.08 -67.07 1.72
C VAL A 1004 -52.19 -65.58 1.39
N MET A 1005 -52.41 -65.27 0.11
CA MET A 1005 -52.43 -63.91 -0.44
C MET A 1005 -53.61 -63.70 -1.40
N MET A 1006 -54.84 -63.87 -0.91
CA MET A 1006 -56.07 -63.66 -1.68
C MET A 1006 -56.40 -62.17 -1.86
N SER A 1007 -57.29 -61.82 -2.80
CA SER A 1007 -57.70 -60.43 -3.06
C SER A 1007 -58.63 -59.81 -1.99
N SER A 1008 -59.14 -60.60 -1.05
CA SER A 1008 -60.01 -60.17 0.04
C SER A 1008 -59.71 -60.95 1.32
N ASP A 1009 -59.85 -60.30 2.48
CA ASP A 1009 -59.68 -60.96 3.79
C ASP A 1009 -60.72 -62.03 4.09
N VAL A 1010 -61.92 -61.90 3.50
CA VAL A 1010 -62.95 -62.94 3.56
C VAL A 1010 -62.47 -64.21 2.85
N LEU A 1011 -61.80 -64.07 1.70
CA LEU A 1011 -61.23 -65.19 0.95
C LEU A 1011 -60.00 -65.77 1.66
N ASN A 1012 -59.11 -64.92 2.20
CA ASN A 1012 -58.00 -65.36 3.05
C ASN A 1012 -58.51 -66.23 4.21
N PHE A 1013 -59.54 -65.78 4.92
CA PHE A 1013 -60.15 -66.49 6.03
C PHE A 1013 -60.74 -67.85 5.62
N ARG A 1014 -61.45 -67.92 4.48
CA ARG A 1014 -61.99 -69.18 3.95
C ARG A 1014 -60.87 -70.16 3.60
N VAL A 1015 -59.85 -69.71 2.88
CA VAL A 1015 -58.72 -70.55 2.48
C VAL A 1015 -57.97 -71.10 3.70
N VAL A 1016 -57.70 -70.27 4.71
CA VAL A 1016 -57.01 -70.71 5.95
C VAL A 1016 -57.86 -71.74 6.70
N ARG A 1017 -59.18 -71.54 6.79
CA ARG A 1017 -60.10 -72.50 7.42
C ARG A 1017 -60.16 -73.84 6.66
N SER A 1018 -60.19 -73.79 5.33
CA SER A 1018 -60.12 -74.98 4.48
C SER A 1018 -58.80 -75.70 4.62
N LEU A 1019 -57.67 -74.98 4.65
CA LEU A 1019 -56.35 -75.55 4.92
C LEU A 1019 -56.31 -76.27 6.28
N ALA A 1020 -56.91 -75.69 7.32
CA ALA A 1020 -57.05 -76.33 8.62
C ALA A 1020 -57.87 -77.61 8.60
N HIS A 1021 -58.99 -77.60 7.90
CA HIS A 1021 -59.81 -78.79 7.74
C HIS A 1021 -59.13 -79.89 6.91
N ILE A 1022 -58.29 -79.51 5.93
CA ILE A 1022 -57.54 -80.46 5.10
C ILE A 1022 -56.37 -81.04 5.88
N CYS A 1023 -55.61 -80.23 6.61
CA CYS A 1023 -54.48 -80.70 7.42
C CYS A 1023 -54.95 -81.73 8.45
N THR A 1024 -56.01 -81.42 9.20
CA THR A 1024 -56.62 -82.35 10.18
C THR A 1024 -57.09 -83.67 9.55
N LYS A 1025 -57.63 -83.64 8.33
CA LYS A 1025 -57.99 -84.86 7.58
C LYS A 1025 -56.78 -85.65 7.07
N LEU A 1026 -55.66 -84.98 6.83
CA LEU A 1026 -54.41 -85.60 6.35
C LEU A 1026 -53.53 -86.16 7.48
N LYS A 1027 -53.85 -85.89 8.76
CA LYS A 1027 -53.10 -86.36 9.95
C LYS A 1027 -51.62 -85.95 9.89
N ARG A 1028 -51.35 -84.66 9.71
CA ARG A 1028 -49.99 -84.11 9.58
C ARG A 1028 -49.33 -83.85 10.93
N ILE A 1029 -48.36 -84.70 11.27
CA ILE A 1029 -47.59 -84.69 12.53
C ILE A 1029 -46.74 -83.40 12.74
N LYS A 1030 -46.51 -82.58 11.70
CA LYS A 1030 -45.72 -81.34 11.77
C LYS A 1030 -46.62 -80.11 11.68
N ILE A 1031 -46.40 -79.17 12.61
CA ILE A 1031 -47.07 -77.86 12.65
C ILE A 1031 -46.85 -77.14 11.32
N LEU A 1032 -47.93 -76.90 10.58
CA LEU A 1032 -47.89 -76.15 9.33
C LEU A 1032 -48.17 -74.69 9.63
N ARG A 1033 -47.15 -73.84 9.51
CA ARG A 1033 -47.33 -72.40 9.71
C ARG A 1033 -47.96 -71.76 8.48
N ILE A 1034 -49.07 -71.08 8.68
CA ILE A 1034 -49.80 -70.35 7.64
C ILE A 1034 -49.60 -68.86 7.85
N VAL A 1035 -49.06 -68.19 6.84
CA VAL A 1035 -48.84 -66.75 6.88
C VAL A 1035 -49.87 -66.07 5.98
N VAL A 1036 -50.63 -65.12 6.52
CA VAL A 1036 -51.77 -64.49 5.84
C VAL A 1036 -51.49 -63.01 5.61
N ASN A 1037 -51.65 -62.57 4.35
CA ASN A 1037 -51.55 -61.14 3.98
C ASN A 1037 -52.92 -60.47 4.06
N VAL A 1038 -53.10 -59.55 5.01
CA VAL A 1038 -54.36 -58.80 5.21
C VAL A 1038 -54.52 -57.69 4.16
N VAL A 1039 -55.73 -57.47 3.66
CA VAL A 1039 -56.01 -56.64 2.46
C VAL A 1039 -56.82 -55.37 2.74
N GLY A 1040 -57.77 -55.40 3.67
CA GLY A 1040 -58.80 -54.37 3.89
C GLY A 1040 -58.42 -53.27 4.88
N ASP A 1041 -59.04 -52.10 4.72
CA ASP A 1041 -58.94 -50.91 5.60
C ASP A 1041 -59.94 -50.94 6.77
N ASP A 1042 -60.72 -52.01 6.92
CA ASP A 1042 -61.76 -52.16 7.95
C ASP A 1042 -61.15 -52.43 9.33
N GLY A 1043 -60.45 -51.44 9.90
CA GLY A 1043 -59.90 -51.43 11.26
C GLY A 1043 -58.91 -52.57 11.54
N GLU A 1044 -57.62 -52.24 11.67
CA GLU A 1044 -56.52 -53.18 11.97
C GLU A 1044 -56.82 -54.19 13.10
N ALA A 1045 -57.70 -53.85 14.05
CA ALA A 1045 -58.12 -54.73 15.14
C ALA A 1045 -59.14 -55.83 14.75
N GLY A 1046 -59.91 -55.68 13.67
CA GLY A 1046 -61.06 -56.55 13.34
C GLY A 1046 -60.69 -57.88 12.70
N TRP A 1047 -59.83 -57.86 11.67
CA TRP A 1047 -59.42 -59.09 10.96
C TRP A 1047 -58.24 -59.78 11.63
N ALA A 1048 -57.26 -59.03 12.16
CA ALA A 1048 -56.12 -59.61 12.87
C ALA A 1048 -56.56 -60.43 14.09
N SER A 1049 -57.53 -59.94 14.87
CA SER A 1049 -58.12 -60.69 15.99
C SER A 1049 -58.89 -61.94 15.55
N ARG A 1050 -59.58 -61.89 14.39
CA ARG A 1050 -60.30 -63.05 13.82
C ARG A 1050 -59.37 -64.15 13.33
N PHE A 1051 -58.21 -63.80 12.78
CA PHE A 1051 -57.18 -64.77 12.42
C PHE A 1051 -56.45 -65.29 13.66
N ALA A 1052 -56.19 -64.45 14.67
CA ALA A 1052 -55.57 -64.87 15.94
C ALA A 1052 -56.48 -65.79 16.80
N SER A 1053 -57.79 -65.71 16.62
CA SER A 1053 -58.80 -66.54 17.31
C SER A 1053 -59.18 -67.81 16.54
N MET A 1054 -58.49 -68.14 15.45
CA MET A 1054 -58.69 -69.42 14.77
C MET A 1054 -58.27 -70.58 15.68
N PRO A 1055 -59.05 -71.67 15.74
CA PRO A 1055 -58.81 -72.74 16.70
C PRO A 1055 -57.49 -73.48 16.41
N THR A 1056 -56.59 -73.44 17.38
CA THR A 1056 -55.41 -74.30 17.49
C THR A 1056 -55.84 -75.60 18.18
N HIS A 1057 -56.19 -76.65 17.43
CA HIS A 1057 -56.59 -77.93 18.03
C HIS A 1057 -55.34 -78.71 18.50
N GLU A 1058 -55.03 -78.65 19.80
CA GLU A 1058 -53.87 -79.32 20.40
C GLU A 1058 -54.11 -80.81 20.74
N GLU A 1059 -55.35 -81.30 20.78
CA GLU A 1059 -55.62 -82.66 21.29
C GLU A 1059 -55.21 -83.79 20.32
N HIS A 1060 -55.11 -83.53 19.01
CA HIS A 1060 -54.74 -84.54 18.00
C HIS A 1060 -53.74 -83.99 16.97
N GLY A 1061 -52.48 -83.76 17.38
CA GLY A 1061 -51.30 -83.82 16.53
C GLY A 1061 -51.13 -82.79 15.38
N ASP A 1062 -52.14 -82.00 15.05
CA ASP A 1062 -52.14 -81.12 13.88
C ASP A 1062 -52.48 -79.69 14.31
N ALA A 1063 -51.47 -78.95 14.79
CA ALA A 1063 -51.61 -77.52 15.06
C ALA A 1063 -51.25 -76.71 13.80
N ILE A 1064 -52.10 -75.76 13.44
CA ILE A 1064 -51.76 -74.70 12.49
C ILE A 1064 -51.46 -73.45 13.29
N ASP A 1065 -50.35 -72.82 12.97
CA ASP A 1065 -50.00 -71.53 13.50
C ASP A 1065 -50.26 -70.46 12.44
N VAL A 1066 -51.22 -69.57 12.69
CA VAL A 1066 -51.61 -68.51 11.75
C VAL A 1066 -50.89 -67.22 12.12
N VAL A 1067 -49.93 -66.82 11.30
CA VAL A 1067 -49.23 -65.55 11.45
C VAL A 1067 -49.86 -64.52 10.52
N VAL A 1068 -50.44 -63.48 11.12
CA VAL A 1068 -51.05 -62.37 10.40
C VAL A 1068 -49.97 -61.35 10.05
N VAL A 1069 -49.86 -60.97 8.78
CA VAL A 1069 -48.90 -59.95 8.36
C VAL A 1069 -49.60 -58.81 7.65
N ASP A 1070 -49.21 -57.59 8.04
CA ASP A 1070 -49.72 -56.35 7.48
C ASP A 1070 -49.44 -56.24 5.98
N ARG A 1071 -50.32 -55.55 5.28
CA ARG A 1071 -50.32 -55.30 3.83
C ARG A 1071 -48.99 -54.72 3.33
N HIS A 1072 -48.34 -53.89 4.13
CA HIS A 1072 -47.09 -53.22 3.80
C HIS A 1072 -45.83 -53.98 4.25
N GLU A 1073 -45.96 -54.88 5.23
CA GLU A 1073 -44.83 -55.60 5.84
C GLU A 1073 -44.75 -57.08 5.40
N ALA A 1074 -45.82 -57.59 4.78
CA ALA A 1074 -46.03 -58.99 4.40
C ALA A 1074 -44.78 -59.70 3.91
N THR A 1075 -44.06 -59.11 2.96
CA THR A 1075 -42.97 -59.82 2.29
C THR A 1075 -41.65 -59.76 3.02
N ASP A 1076 -41.41 -58.71 3.82
CA ASP A 1076 -40.18 -58.59 4.60
C ASP A 1076 -40.30 -59.45 5.87
N MET A 1077 -41.44 -59.41 6.56
CA MET A 1077 -41.69 -60.25 7.72
C MET A 1077 -41.84 -61.74 7.34
N LEU A 1078 -42.36 -62.06 6.15
CA LEU A 1078 -42.35 -63.44 5.59
C LEU A 1078 -40.93 -63.99 5.42
N ILE A 1079 -40.00 -63.14 4.97
CA ILE A 1079 -38.59 -63.48 4.81
C ILE A 1079 -37.90 -63.53 6.19
N GLU A 1080 -38.32 -62.68 7.13
CA GLU A 1080 -37.80 -62.61 8.49
C GLU A 1080 -38.20 -63.82 9.34
N LEU A 1081 -39.46 -64.24 9.30
CA LEU A 1081 -39.98 -65.46 9.94
C LEU A 1081 -39.34 -66.72 9.35
N ALA A 1082 -39.04 -66.68 8.05
CA ALA A 1082 -38.34 -67.71 7.30
C ALA A 1082 -36.83 -67.78 7.61
N ALA A 1083 -36.17 -66.63 7.76
CA ALA A 1083 -34.73 -66.54 8.00
C ALA A 1083 -34.35 -66.71 9.47
N CYS A 1084 -35.25 -66.42 10.41
CA CYS A 1084 -34.88 -66.34 11.82
C CYS A 1084 -34.58 -67.67 12.51
N GLY A 1085 -34.94 -68.85 11.96
CA GLY A 1085 -34.65 -70.14 12.62
C GLY A 1085 -35.15 -70.29 14.07
N LYS A 1086 -35.87 -69.31 14.62
CA LYS A 1086 -36.26 -69.20 16.03
C LYS A 1086 -37.44 -70.09 16.39
N LEU A 1087 -37.92 -70.88 15.45
CA LEU A 1087 -39.11 -71.72 15.59
C LEU A 1087 -38.85 -73.16 15.13
N ILE A 1088 -37.59 -73.62 15.24
CA ILE A 1088 -37.23 -75.03 15.14
C ILE A 1088 -36.95 -75.56 16.55
N ASN A 1089 -37.87 -76.39 17.05
CA ASN A 1089 -37.76 -77.30 18.20
C ASN A 1089 -37.31 -76.72 19.56
N GLN A 1090 -38.27 -76.28 20.38
CA GLN A 1090 -38.16 -76.48 21.84
C GLN A 1090 -38.73 -77.86 22.22
N LYS A 1091 -37.99 -78.92 21.89
CA LYS A 1091 -38.03 -80.21 22.60
C LYS A 1091 -36.86 -81.09 22.13
N GLU A 1092 -35.83 -81.16 22.97
CA GLU A 1092 -34.89 -82.29 23.22
C GLU A 1092 -33.74 -81.75 24.10
N ILE A 1093 -33.87 -81.82 25.43
CA ILE A 1093 -33.29 -82.84 26.33
C ILE A 1093 -31.75 -82.87 26.32
N LEU A 1094 -31.14 -82.37 27.40
CA LEU A 1094 -30.02 -82.99 28.13
C LEU A 1094 -30.09 -82.54 29.61
N SER A 1095 -30.23 -83.51 30.52
CA SER A 1095 -30.33 -83.41 31.98
C SER A 1095 -28.97 -83.65 32.69
N PRO A 1096 -28.88 -83.90 34.02
CA PRO A 1096 -28.99 -82.99 35.16
C PRO A 1096 -27.74 -83.06 36.10
N ARG A 1097 -27.56 -82.09 37.01
CA ARG A 1097 -26.75 -82.09 38.28
C ARG A 1097 -26.25 -80.65 38.55
N ALA A 1098 -26.19 -80.12 39.76
CA ALA A 1098 -26.56 -80.55 41.11
C ALA A 1098 -26.63 -79.27 41.99
N ASP A 1099 -27.55 -79.28 42.94
CA ASP A 1099 -27.52 -78.71 44.30
C ASP A 1099 -26.87 -77.33 44.52
N THR A 1100 -27.64 -76.33 44.98
CA THR A 1100 -27.86 -76.03 46.42
C THR A 1100 -28.61 -74.71 46.60
N HIS A 1101 -29.77 -74.80 47.26
CA HIS A 1101 -30.26 -74.01 48.41
C HIS A 1101 -30.41 -72.47 48.39
N ASP A 1102 -31.57 -72.10 48.97
CA ASP A 1102 -32.00 -70.86 49.67
C ASP A 1102 -32.65 -69.77 48.80
N GLU A 1103 -33.99 -69.63 48.81
CA GLU A 1103 -34.86 -68.99 49.84
C GLU A 1103 -34.48 -67.53 50.10
N ASP A 1104 -35.23 -66.60 49.49
CA ASP A 1104 -36.03 -65.61 50.23
C ASP A 1104 -36.94 -64.80 49.28
N GLU A 1105 -38.16 -64.62 49.75
CA GLU A 1105 -39.28 -63.89 49.17
C GLU A 1105 -39.04 -62.37 49.21
N ASP A 1106 -39.52 -61.64 48.20
CA ASP A 1106 -40.24 -60.37 48.38
C ASP A 1106 -40.84 -59.90 47.03
N GLU A 1107 -42.17 -59.73 47.04
CA GLU A 1107 -43.01 -59.17 45.99
C GLU A 1107 -42.83 -57.63 45.91
N ASP A 1108 -42.52 -57.08 44.73
CA ASP A 1108 -43.38 -56.13 44.01
C ASP A 1108 -42.63 -55.31 42.93
N SER A 1109 -43.34 -55.12 41.81
CA SER A 1109 -43.15 -54.19 40.69
C SER A 1109 -42.26 -54.61 39.49
N ASP A 1110 -42.97 -54.92 38.42
CA ASP A 1110 -42.54 -55.15 37.05
C ASP A 1110 -41.76 -53.98 36.42
N GLU A 1111 -40.53 -54.24 35.98
CA GLU A 1111 -40.00 -53.76 34.68
C GLU A 1111 -38.80 -54.62 34.26
N CYS A 1112 -39.00 -55.48 33.27
CA CYS A 1112 -38.05 -56.48 32.81
C CYS A 1112 -36.88 -55.84 32.02
N ASN A 1113 -35.83 -55.43 32.72
CA ASN A 1113 -34.54 -55.02 32.13
C ASN A 1113 -33.69 -56.25 31.77
N VAL A 1114 -33.77 -56.71 30.52
CA VAL A 1114 -32.84 -57.72 29.98
C VAL A 1114 -31.50 -57.05 29.67
N LYS A 1115 -30.55 -57.12 30.61
CA LYS A 1115 -29.13 -56.79 30.38
C LYS A 1115 -28.47 -57.86 29.51
N ILE A 1116 -28.33 -57.61 28.21
CA ILE A 1116 -27.47 -58.40 27.33
C ILE A 1116 -26.01 -57.98 27.58
N LYS A 1117 -25.26 -58.83 28.29
CA LYS A 1117 -23.82 -58.68 28.49
C LYS A 1117 -23.09 -59.27 27.28
N VAL A 1118 -22.80 -58.45 26.28
CA VAL A 1118 -22.00 -58.87 25.11
C VAL A 1118 -20.52 -58.85 25.50
N SER A 1119 -19.89 -60.01 25.60
CA SER A 1119 -18.43 -60.11 25.75
C SER A 1119 -17.74 -59.75 24.44
N LEU A 1120 -16.94 -58.69 24.45
CA LEU A 1120 -16.08 -58.30 23.32
C LEU A 1120 -15.09 -59.42 22.96
N SER A 1121 -15.07 -59.80 21.68
CA SER A 1121 -13.96 -60.55 21.08
C SER A 1121 -12.68 -59.73 21.12
N THR A 1122 -11.57 -60.37 21.48
CA THR A 1122 -10.24 -59.78 21.73
C THR A 1122 -9.69 -58.99 20.54
N LYS A 1123 -10.11 -59.30 19.31
CA LYS A 1123 -9.73 -58.56 18.09
C LYS A 1123 -10.34 -57.15 18.03
N MET A 1124 -11.47 -56.92 18.70
CA MET A 1124 -12.23 -55.66 18.63
C MET A 1124 -11.72 -54.62 19.65
N ARG A 1125 -11.02 -55.05 20.71
CA ARG A 1125 -10.29 -54.13 21.62
C ARG A 1125 -9.02 -53.56 21.00
N GLN A 1126 -8.38 -54.27 20.07
CA GLN A 1126 -7.15 -53.80 19.41
C GLN A 1126 -7.40 -52.71 18.36
N MET A 1127 -8.61 -52.62 17.79
CA MET A 1127 -8.98 -51.56 16.84
C MET A 1127 -9.50 -50.27 17.47
N LEU A 1128 -9.78 -50.26 18.78
CA LEU A 1128 -10.24 -49.06 19.51
C LEU A 1128 -9.08 -48.20 20.06
N TRP A 1129 -7.84 -48.55 19.71
CA TRP A 1129 -6.61 -47.86 20.16
C TRP A 1129 -5.77 -47.30 18.99
N VAL A 1130 -6.31 -47.30 17.76
CA VAL A 1130 -5.75 -46.67 16.56
C VAL A 1130 -6.83 -45.77 15.98
#